data_AF-A0A3N1CYN4-F1
#
_entry.id   AF-A0A3N1CYN4-F1
#
_cell.length_a   1.000
_cell.length_b   1.000
_cell.length_c   1.000
_cell.angle_alpha   90.00
_cell.angle_beta   90.00
_cell.angle_gamma   90.00
#
_symmetry.space_group_name_H-M   'P 1'
#
loop_
_entity.id
_entity.type
_entity.pdbx_description
1 polymer ?
#
loop_
_entity_poly.entity_id
_entity_poly.type
_entity_poly.pdbx_seq_one_letter_code
_entity_poly.pdbx_strand_id
1 'polypeptide(L)'
;MGFMRYKNTGFNSAAALPSDAFHGMFLRGDRLVATSGTNIRYEGLIGGFDSEKLNAIPEPFKSACDGMLMLPTTGGSWQTVFFKGDQACWYHWDNKVVSNGPWTALAKGGPTWNTMLPAGYRSDVDALLMDSVEESAAWRTYVFKGDRVATIDWATGSTRDCRIYEGAQPTAGWARLPAEWLRDYDHVLPLPSVAGAKRSLLIKGGNGCVFNWNTGPEQTGALTTVLPELAKLPAPYTTQYKPIVGRWGNSAAPNPVTVRGDLDGLGATRQFSGDIDQISGATRSPLYSFRVSTPDIAVSATGVTATGRVQWKPAWVGCTAKITIPRVAQSASDPALRVEFRFDDGNTATYDLPYQSVHLRTIDLEIDAMAGRAALASYNTATDAEAGPPDYADRQLTIASAFAEAGIELRAAGTVNEVGTADSGIDLRWSDSELHTAMLHNFSGHAETEQWKLWAFVASQHVNNSTGVMFDVNEGKQRQGMAVFYDQINNERGYFKLGLYVHELGHCLNLQHSWQKNDSGAPLGLRDGRGDLSWMQYWNMYIAEDGSSGWDVFWRRFPFTFTPNELAHLRHAFRYDIIPGGANWAAQGSAAYATTDRALAAMDDPIADDSGLALTLSARPFAYGEPVTIEIKLARDGRDVIVHRELSPKSEYLTIAITAPSGVTRPFRPLARHCKGHGEDTLTNLTAEAPALYESAYLGSGADGQYFTDPGLYRVRAVYSAPDGSTVVSNTLTVRIRLPLTGDDQFAGELLMDDQAGTLMALLGSDSPALQAGNDALAELSDRFAGHPLAVYSHLAQGANAGRDYQHIVNGRIQVRPPDTKDAVTQLTAAIDASTGPDGLNNITLNAAMRRLATVHAKAGDLAEADAVLVRLVDHFRDDVPAPVLEDIQAQADATREEILPTDTPLP
;
A
#
# COMPACT_ATOMS: atom_id res chain seq x y z
N MET A 1 8.54 5.39 24.63
CA MET A 1 8.87 6.31 23.52
C MET A 1 8.83 7.73 24.03
N GLY A 2 9.66 8.61 23.47
CA GLY A 2 9.67 10.03 23.83
C GLY A 2 8.36 10.73 23.48
N PHE A 3 7.95 11.70 24.30
CA PHE A 3 6.75 12.50 24.07
C PHE A 3 6.95 13.55 22.98
N MET A 4 8.10 14.24 22.97
CA MET A 4 8.43 15.25 21.97
C MET A 4 9.26 14.65 20.83
N ARG A 5 8.96 15.05 19.59
CA ARG A 5 9.80 14.74 18.41
C ARG A 5 11.14 15.47 18.54
N TYR A 6 12.19 14.84 18.03
CA TYR A 6 13.50 15.46 17.90
C TYR A 6 13.48 16.65 16.91
N LYS A 7 14.34 17.66 17.13
CA LYS A 7 14.35 18.92 16.37
C LYS A 7 15.62 19.12 15.55
N ASN A 8 15.47 19.69 14.36
CA ASN A 8 16.59 20.05 13.47
C ASN A 8 17.10 21.50 13.63
N THR A 9 16.55 22.24 14.58
CA THR A 9 16.89 23.62 14.92
C THR A 9 18.17 23.74 15.75
N GLY A 10 18.77 24.93 15.81
CA GLY A 10 19.93 25.25 16.66
C GLY A 10 19.83 24.88 18.15
N PHE A 11 18.60 24.66 18.61
CA PHE A 11 18.18 24.49 19.99
C PHE A 11 17.24 23.28 20.09
N ASN A 12 17.19 22.65 21.26
CA ASN A 12 16.32 21.49 21.48
C ASN A 12 14.89 21.91 21.83
N SER A 13 14.76 23.08 22.46
CA SER A 13 13.49 23.60 22.93
C SER A 13 13.44 25.11 22.81
N ALA A 14 12.24 25.63 22.55
CA ALA A 14 11.98 27.05 22.56
C ALA A 14 10.65 27.35 23.25
N ALA A 15 10.59 28.53 23.88
CA ALA A 15 9.43 29.07 24.58
C ALA A 15 9.40 30.58 24.40
N ALA A 16 8.26 31.22 24.65
CA ALA A 16 8.19 32.67 24.79
C ALA A 16 7.36 33.04 26.01
N LEU A 17 7.78 34.08 26.74
CA LEU A 17 6.99 34.62 27.84
C LEU A 17 5.75 35.31 27.26
N PRO A 18 4.53 34.93 27.66
CA PRO A 18 3.33 35.57 27.16
C PRO A 18 3.16 36.94 27.84
N SER A 19 3.67 37.97 27.18
CA SER A 19 3.66 39.36 27.63
C SER A 19 3.33 40.30 26.47
N ASP A 20 3.22 41.61 26.75
CA ASP A 20 2.96 42.63 25.72
C ASP A 20 4.09 42.75 24.68
N ALA A 21 5.28 42.21 24.98
CA ALA A 21 6.41 42.13 24.06
C ALA A 21 6.86 40.67 23.84
N PHE A 22 7.52 40.42 22.70
CA PHE A 22 8.10 39.11 22.47
C PHE A 22 9.37 38.92 23.30
N HIS A 23 9.37 37.87 24.13
CA HIS A 23 10.51 37.43 24.91
C HIS A 23 10.78 35.96 24.63
N GLY A 24 11.59 35.68 23.60
CA GLY A 24 11.95 34.31 23.21
C GLY A 24 12.99 33.71 24.15
N MET A 25 12.88 32.41 24.41
CA MET A 25 13.81 31.59 25.18
C MET A 25 14.18 30.38 24.33
N PHE A 26 15.47 30.19 24.08
CA PHE A 26 15.98 29.12 23.22
C PHE A 26 17.00 28.30 24.00
N LEU A 27 16.71 27.01 24.19
CA LEU A 27 17.49 26.10 25.04
C LEU A 27 18.28 25.12 24.18
N ARG A 28 19.60 25.05 24.39
CA ARG A 28 20.53 24.13 23.73
C ARG A 28 21.42 23.48 24.77
N GLY A 29 21.19 22.20 25.05
CA GLY A 29 21.82 21.53 26.19
C GLY A 29 21.45 22.23 27.50
N ASP A 30 22.46 22.58 28.30
CA ASP A 30 22.31 23.36 29.53
C ASP A 30 22.36 24.89 29.33
N ARG A 31 22.45 25.37 28.08
CA ARG A 31 22.58 26.79 27.74
C ARG A 31 21.29 27.40 27.23
N LEU A 32 20.95 28.56 27.77
CA LEU A 32 19.81 29.37 27.37
C LEU A 32 20.27 30.66 26.70
N VAL A 33 19.64 31.00 25.59
CA VAL A 33 19.62 32.37 25.04
C VAL A 33 18.21 32.93 25.19
N ALA A 34 18.09 34.11 25.78
CA ALA A 34 16.81 34.82 25.89
C ALA A 34 16.88 36.15 25.14
N THR A 35 15.85 36.45 24.35
CA THR A 35 15.73 37.67 23.54
C THR A 35 14.67 38.61 24.13
N SER A 36 14.83 39.91 23.91
CA SER A 36 13.85 40.93 24.31
C SER A 36 14.04 42.18 23.47
N GLY A 37 13.06 42.49 22.61
CA GLY A 37 13.29 43.50 21.56
C GLY A 37 14.53 43.14 20.73
N THR A 38 15.26 44.12 20.21
CA THR A 38 16.43 43.87 19.34
C THR A 38 17.69 43.36 20.06
N ASN A 39 17.60 43.00 21.35
CA ASN A 39 18.75 42.65 22.19
C ASN A 39 18.69 41.22 22.73
N ILE A 40 19.86 40.64 22.97
CA ILE A 40 20.02 39.46 23.82
C ILE A 40 19.92 39.90 25.29
N ARG A 41 18.89 39.43 25.99
CA ARG A 41 18.67 39.69 27.43
C ARG A 41 19.55 38.79 28.30
N TYR A 42 19.83 37.57 27.83
CA TYR A 42 20.64 36.59 28.53
C TYR A 42 21.29 35.60 27.57
N GLU A 43 22.53 35.23 27.83
CA GLU A 43 23.22 34.10 27.21
C GLU A 43 24.10 33.41 28.26
N GLY A 44 23.80 32.16 28.60
CA GLY A 44 24.51 31.46 29.66
C GLY A 44 23.89 30.13 30.04
N LEU A 45 24.24 29.61 31.21
CA LEU A 45 23.62 28.39 31.75
C LEU A 45 22.16 28.67 32.13
N ILE A 46 21.24 27.77 31.81
CA ILE A 46 19.81 27.94 32.12
C ILE A 46 19.57 28.29 33.59
N GLY A 47 20.34 27.71 34.51
CA GLY A 47 20.21 27.95 35.95
C GLY A 47 20.52 29.37 36.40
N GLY A 48 21.26 30.16 35.62
CA GLY A 48 21.59 31.55 35.93
C GLY A 48 20.56 32.56 35.41
N PHE A 49 19.51 32.11 34.73
CA PHE A 49 18.50 32.97 34.15
C PHE A 49 17.54 33.56 35.20
N ASP A 50 17.10 34.80 34.96
CA ASP A 50 16.10 35.54 35.73
C ASP A 50 16.35 35.49 37.24
N SER A 51 17.54 35.95 37.67
CA SER A 51 17.97 35.94 39.07
C SER A 51 18.00 34.54 39.69
N GLU A 52 18.53 33.57 38.93
CA GLU A 52 18.65 32.16 39.33
C GLU A 52 17.32 31.45 39.60
N LYS A 53 16.20 31.97 39.09
CA LYS A 53 14.89 31.32 39.28
C LYS A 53 14.84 29.90 38.68
N LEU A 54 15.64 29.62 37.66
CA LEU A 54 15.74 28.31 37.00
C LEU A 54 16.87 27.40 37.52
N ASN A 55 17.52 27.74 38.64
CA ASN A 55 18.69 27.00 39.14
C ASN A 55 18.41 25.55 39.59
N ALA A 56 17.19 25.27 40.05
CA ALA A 56 16.79 24.00 40.66
C ALA A 56 16.00 23.09 39.70
N ILE A 57 16.08 23.32 38.39
CA ILE A 57 15.55 22.37 37.40
C ILE A 57 16.30 21.03 37.58
N PRO A 58 15.61 19.90 37.78
CA PRO A 58 16.26 18.61 37.95
C PRO A 58 16.86 18.10 36.64
N GLU A 59 17.88 17.25 36.75
CA GLU A 59 18.33 16.43 35.62
C GLU A 59 17.27 15.36 35.30
N PRO A 60 17.11 14.94 34.03
CA PRO A 60 17.87 15.37 32.84
C PRO A 60 17.33 16.65 32.17
N PHE A 61 16.26 17.27 32.68
CA PHE A 61 15.60 18.41 32.02
C PHE A 61 16.51 19.64 31.91
N LYS A 62 17.38 19.85 32.90
CA LYS A 62 18.32 20.97 32.90
C LYS A 62 19.34 20.89 31.76
N SER A 63 19.84 19.69 31.44
CA SER A 63 20.93 19.51 30.46
C SER A 63 20.49 18.98 29.10
N ALA A 64 19.30 18.38 28.99
CA ALA A 64 18.89 17.63 27.80
C ALA A 64 17.41 17.76 27.45
N CYS A 65 16.75 18.88 27.79
CA CYS A 65 15.33 19.11 27.50
C CYS A 65 14.97 18.90 26.02
N ASP A 66 13.93 18.09 25.75
CA ASP A 66 13.42 17.81 24.40
C ASP A 66 12.29 18.78 23.98
N GLY A 67 11.70 19.51 24.93
CA GLY A 67 10.64 20.48 24.67
C GLY A 67 10.16 21.20 25.92
N MET A 68 9.58 22.39 25.74
CA MET A 68 9.06 23.24 26.83
C MET A 68 7.66 23.74 26.49
N LEU A 69 6.83 23.84 27.52
CA LEU A 69 5.53 24.50 27.46
C LEU A 69 5.45 25.55 28.56
N MET A 70 5.36 26.83 28.17
CA MET A 70 5.06 27.90 29.12
C MET A 70 3.61 27.76 29.59
N LEU A 71 3.43 27.67 30.90
CA LEU A 71 2.11 27.62 31.51
C LEU A 71 1.70 29.03 31.96
N PRO A 72 0.39 29.25 32.20
CA PRO A 72 -0.09 30.53 32.73
C PRO A 72 0.56 30.90 34.06
N THR A 73 0.67 32.20 34.34
CA THR A 73 1.20 32.67 35.63
C THR A 73 0.28 32.26 36.78
N THR A 74 0.87 31.80 37.88
CA THR A 74 0.18 31.58 39.16
C THR A 74 0.89 32.40 40.22
N GLY A 75 0.12 33.14 41.04
CA GLY A 75 0.69 33.98 42.10
C GLY A 75 1.68 35.04 41.61
N GLY A 76 1.55 35.50 40.35
CA GLY A 76 2.45 36.48 39.74
C GLY A 76 3.79 35.92 39.25
N SER A 77 3.98 34.59 39.25
CA SER A 77 5.19 33.93 38.79
C SER A 77 4.93 33.03 37.59
N TRP A 78 5.94 32.90 36.74
CA TRP A 78 5.94 32.01 35.59
C TRP A 78 6.02 30.54 36.00
N GLN A 79 5.52 29.70 35.10
CA GLN A 79 5.52 28.25 35.20
C GLN A 79 5.88 27.64 33.85
N THR A 80 6.58 26.52 33.87
CA THR A 80 7.03 25.83 32.66
C THR A 80 6.97 24.32 32.87
N VAL A 81 6.48 23.59 31.88
CA VAL A 81 6.67 22.13 31.81
C VAL A 81 7.87 21.85 30.91
N PHE A 82 8.84 21.12 31.43
CA PHE A 82 9.99 20.61 30.67
C PHE A 82 9.75 19.14 30.34
N PHE A 83 10.02 18.75 29.09
CA PHE A 83 9.88 17.37 28.63
C PHE A 83 11.26 16.74 28.37
N LYS A 84 11.40 15.47 28.73
CA LYS A 84 12.52 14.61 28.33
C LYS A 84 12.03 13.18 28.20
N GLY A 85 12.16 12.58 27.01
CA GLY A 85 11.75 11.20 26.81
C GLY A 85 10.29 11.01 27.22
N ASP A 86 10.01 10.08 28.13
CA ASP A 86 8.69 9.83 28.68
C ASP A 86 8.38 10.62 29.97
N GLN A 87 9.29 11.48 30.42
CA GLN A 87 9.16 12.28 31.63
C GLN A 87 8.80 13.74 31.34
N ALA A 88 8.14 14.36 32.31
CA ALA A 88 7.84 15.78 32.36
C ALA A 88 8.10 16.33 33.77
N CYS A 89 8.63 17.56 33.83
CA CYS A 89 8.81 18.32 35.06
C CYS A 89 8.01 19.62 34.97
N TRP A 90 6.94 19.74 35.75
CA TRP A 90 6.25 21.00 35.97
C TRP A 90 7.04 21.81 37.00
N TYR A 91 7.59 22.93 36.55
CA TYR A 91 8.42 23.82 37.33
C TYR A 91 7.77 25.21 37.45
N HIS A 92 7.57 25.67 38.67
CA HIS A 92 7.20 27.03 38.99
C HIS A 92 8.47 27.84 39.31
N TRP A 93 8.61 29.04 38.76
CA TRP A 93 9.90 29.74 38.78
C TRP A 93 10.34 30.16 40.20
N ASP A 94 9.38 30.52 41.05
CA ASP A 94 9.65 30.80 42.47
C ASP A 94 9.59 29.55 43.37
N ASN A 95 8.52 28.75 43.26
CA ASN A 95 8.26 27.56 44.10
C ASN A 95 9.01 26.28 43.64
N LYS A 96 9.79 26.34 42.57
CA LYS A 96 10.60 25.25 42.00
C LYS A 96 9.73 24.09 41.50
N VAL A 97 10.10 22.84 41.76
CA VAL A 97 9.42 21.65 41.20
C VAL A 97 8.03 21.47 41.82
N VAL A 98 6.99 21.55 40.99
CA VAL A 98 5.59 21.27 41.35
C VAL A 98 5.28 19.79 41.19
N SER A 99 5.69 19.21 40.06
CA SER A 99 5.61 17.77 39.82
C SER A 99 6.73 17.31 38.90
N ASN A 100 7.16 16.06 39.08
CA ASN A 100 8.16 15.41 38.25
C ASN A 100 7.80 13.92 38.13
N GLY A 101 7.66 13.44 36.91
CA GLY A 101 7.24 12.07 36.63
C GLY A 101 6.88 11.88 35.17
N PRO A 102 6.16 10.81 34.81
CA PRO A 102 5.82 10.57 33.41
C PRO A 102 4.85 11.64 32.90
N TRP A 103 5.01 12.06 31.64
CA TRP A 103 4.13 13.07 31.03
C TRP A 103 2.64 12.64 31.07
N THR A 104 2.40 11.33 31.08
CA THR A 104 1.07 10.72 31.17
C THR A 104 0.33 11.12 32.44
N ALA A 105 1.03 11.48 33.51
CA ALA A 105 0.46 11.86 34.81
C ALA A 105 0.25 13.38 34.97
N LEU A 106 0.62 14.20 33.98
CA LEU A 106 0.36 15.64 34.02
C LEU A 106 -1.14 15.90 34.16
N ALA A 107 -1.53 16.72 35.14
CA ALA A 107 -2.92 17.09 35.41
C ALA A 107 -2.97 18.38 36.24
N LYS A 108 -4.02 19.20 36.04
CA LYS A 108 -4.33 20.36 36.90
C LYS A 108 -5.61 20.09 37.70
N GLY A 109 -5.56 19.11 38.60
CA GLY A 109 -6.73 18.73 39.42
C GLY A 109 -7.90 18.07 38.66
N GLY A 110 -7.70 17.76 37.37
CA GLY A 110 -8.66 17.09 36.50
C GLY A 110 -8.09 15.79 35.89
N PRO A 111 -8.59 15.35 34.72
CA PRO A 111 -8.04 14.16 34.05
C PRO A 111 -6.57 14.33 33.68
N THR A 112 -5.87 13.21 33.58
CA THR A 112 -4.45 13.19 33.22
C THR A 112 -4.25 13.36 31.72
N TRP A 113 -3.07 13.83 31.29
CA TRP A 113 -2.72 13.95 29.87
C TRP A 113 -2.85 12.63 29.11
N ASN A 114 -2.59 11.49 29.75
CA ASN A 114 -2.81 10.17 29.15
C ASN A 114 -4.26 9.97 28.70
N THR A 115 -5.21 10.40 29.53
CA THR A 115 -6.64 10.31 29.22
C THR A 115 -7.11 11.41 28.27
N MET A 116 -6.52 12.60 28.36
CA MET A 116 -6.94 13.75 27.56
C MET A 116 -6.46 13.70 26.11
N LEU A 117 -5.27 13.14 25.86
CA LEU A 117 -4.71 13.09 24.51
C LEU A 117 -5.27 11.93 23.69
N PRO A 118 -5.67 12.16 22.42
CA PRO A 118 -5.96 11.09 21.48
C PRO A 118 -4.75 10.16 21.32
N ALA A 119 -4.96 8.89 20.97
CA ALA A 119 -3.88 7.89 20.91
C ALA A 119 -2.72 8.31 19.99
N GLY A 120 -3.00 8.93 18.84
CA GLY A 120 -1.99 9.47 17.93
C GLY A 120 -1.13 10.59 18.55
N TYR A 121 -1.67 11.26 19.57
CA TYR A 121 -1.10 12.29 20.48
C TYR A 121 0.04 11.84 21.40
N ARG A 122 0.15 10.53 21.67
CA ARG A 122 0.85 10.03 22.88
C ARG A 122 2.34 9.75 22.68
N SER A 123 2.90 10.21 21.58
CA SER A 123 4.33 10.24 21.30
C SER A 123 4.60 11.23 20.18
N ASP A 124 5.85 11.67 20.06
CA ASP A 124 6.36 12.37 18.88
C ASP A 124 5.55 13.60 18.48
N VAL A 125 5.18 14.38 19.49
CA VAL A 125 4.55 15.67 19.30
C VAL A 125 5.56 16.64 18.68
N ASP A 126 5.12 17.35 17.66
CA ASP A 126 5.91 18.33 16.93
C ASP A 126 6.03 19.62 17.74
N ALA A 127 4.92 20.20 18.16
CA ALA A 127 4.96 21.43 18.93
C ALA A 127 3.81 21.50 19.91
N LEU A 128 4.02 22.29 20.95
CA LEU A 128 3.02 22.63 21.94
C LEU A 128 2.88 24.15 21.99
N LEU A 129 1.65 24.63 22.12
CA LEU A 129 1.36 26.05 22.35
C LEU A 129 0.30 26.16 23.45
N MET A 130 0.62 26.89 24.52
CA MET A 130 -0.37 27.25 25.52
C MET A 130 -1.20 28.44 25.00
N ASP A 131 -2.52 28.32 25.07
CA ASP A 131 -3.44 29.38 24.67
C ASP A 131 -3.65 30.42 25.79
N SER A 132 -3.68 29.93 27.03
CA SER A 132 -3.96 30.73 28.21
C SER A 132 -2.71 31.48 28.68
N VAL A 133 -2.87 32.75 29.05
CA VAL A 133 -1.78 33.58 29.58
C VAL A 133 -1.87 33.71 31.10
N GLU A 134 -3.10 33.81 31.62
CA GLU A 134 -3.39 33.95 33.06
C GLU A 134 -4.05 32.70 33.64
N GLU A 135 -4.00 32.57 34.97
CA GLU A 135 -4.61 31.46 35.67
C GLU A 135 -6.14 31.45 35.51
N SER A 136 -6.69 30.30 35.13
CA SER A 136 -8.12 30.10 34.94
C SER A 136 -8.51 28.67 35.30
N ALA A 137 -9.81 28.39 35.43
CA ALA A 137 -10.31 27.03 35.63
C ALA A 137 -10.11 26.11 34.40
N ALA A 138 -9.87 26.68 33.21
CA ALA A 138 -9.78 25.95 31.95
C ALA A 138 -8.55 26.42 31.16
N TRP A 139 -7.46 25.65 31.24
CA TRP A 139 -6.26 25.88 30.42
C TRP A 139 -6.40 25.14 29.11
N ARG A 140 -6.06 25.81 28.00
CA ARG A 140 -6.07 25.18 26.68
C ARG A 140 -4.67 25.08 26.11
N THR A 141 -4.36 23.92 25.57
CA THR A 141 -3.08 23.66 24.89
C THR A 141 -3.35 23.09 23.51
N TYR A 142 -2.62 23.62 22.52
CA TYR A 142 -2.58 23.09 21.17
C TYR A 142 -1.41 22.14 21.02
N VAL A 143 -1.68 20.96 20.46
CA VAL A 143 -0.73 19.86 20.29
C VAL A 143 -0.63 19.56 18.81
N PHE A 144 0.48 19.94 18.19
CA PHE A 144 0.71 19.76 16.75
C PHE A 144 1.45 18.45 16.50
N LYS A 145 1.03 17.69 15.49
CA LYS A 145 1.72 16.48 15.03
C LYS A 145 1.43 16.20 13.56
N GLY A 146 2.46 16.09 12.74
CA GLY A 146 2.34 15.98 11.29
C GLY A 146 1.59 17.17 10.73
N ASP A 147 0.54 16.89 9.97
CA ASP A 147 -0.40 17.88 9.39
C ASP A 147 -1.66 18.11 10.25
N ARG A 148 -1.66 17.64 11.50
CA ARG A 148 -2.80 17.74 12.42
C ARG A 148 -2.51 18.55 13.68
N VAL A 149 -3.58 19.03 14.30
CA VAL A 149 -3.56 19.71 15.59
C VAL A 149 -4.74 19.25 16.46
N ALA A 150 -4.43 18.89 17.70
CA ALA A 150 -5.41 18.65 18.75
C ALA A 150 -5.46 19.83 19.73
N THR A 151 -6.66 20.13 20.22
CA THR A 151 -6.90 21.12 21.28
C THR A 151 -7.31 20.40 22.54
N ILE A 152 -6.45 20.43 23.56
CA ILE A 152 -6.76 19.88 24.89
C ILE A 152 -7.19 20.98 25.84
N ASP A 153 -8.31 20.76 26.52
CA ASP A 153 -8.74 21.53 27.69
C ASP A 153 -8.35 20.74 28.95
N TRP A 154 -7.57 21.33 29.83
CA TRP A 154 -7.03 20.65 31.00
C TRP A 154 -8.08 20.27 32.06
N ALA A 155 -9.34 20.71 31.89
CA ALA A 155 -10.46 20.30 32.72
C ALA A 155 -11.31 19.19 32.07
N THR A 156 -11.50 19.23 30.75
CA THR A 156 -12.49 18.37 30.05
C THR A 156 -11.90 17.41 29.01
N GLY A 157 -10.62 17.52 28.66
CA GLY A 157 -9.93 16.65 27.71
C GLY A 157 -9.85 17.21 26.29
N SER A 158 -9.67 16.32 25.30
CA SER A 158 -9.60 16.74 23.88
C SER A 158 -10.94 17.31 23.42
N THR A 159 -10.92 18.53 22.90
CA THR A 159 -12.11 19.26 22.42
C THR A 159 -12.15 19.38 20.89
N ARG A 160 -11.02 19.13 20.22
CA ARG A 160 -10.89 19.20 18.76
C ARG A 160 -9.66 18.41 18.31
N ASP A 161 -9.76 17.73 17.17
CA ASP A 161 -8.66 17.12 16.42
C ASP A 161 -8.96 17.33 14.94
N CYS A 162 -8.08 18.06 14.24
CA CYS A 162 -8.33 18.54 12.88
C CYS A 162 -7.03 18.74 12.11
N ARG A 163 -7.12 18.97 10.79
CA ARG A 163 -5.97 19.35 9.97
C ARG A 163 -5.52 20.77 10.30
N ILE A 164 -4.25 21.08 10.08
CA ILE A 164 -3.69 22.41 10.37
C ILE A 164 -4.42 23.52 9.58
N TYR A 165 -4.79 23.29 8.31
CA TYR A 165 -5.49 24.31 7.51
C TYR A 165 -6.92 24.60 8.02
N GLU A 166 -7.54 23.67 8.75
CA GLU A 166 -8.84 23.85 9.41
C GLU A 166 -8.71 24.66 10.71
N GLY A 167 -7.48 24.79 11.21
CA GLY A 167 -7.09 25.60 12.34
C GLY A 167 -7.41 24.98 13.70
N ALA A 168 -6.45 25.13 14.61
CA ALA A 168 -6.64 24.82 16.03
C ALA A 168 -7.80 25.64 16.65
N GLN A 169 -8.01 26.83 16.10
CA GLN A 169 -9.26 27.59 16.14
C GLN A 169 -9.73 27.86 14.70
N PRO A 170 -11.04 27.82 14.42
CA PRO A 170 -11.57 27.95 13.07
C PRO A 170 -11.57 29.42 12.59
N THR A 171 -10.38 29.95 12.32
CA THR A 171 -10.17 31.30 11.81
C THR A 171 -9.59 31.27 10.40
N ALA A 172 -9.92 32.27 9.57
CA ALA A 172 -9.59 32.25 8.14
C ALA A 172 -8.09 32.27 7.81
N GLY A 173 -7.22 32.65 8.76
CA GLY A 173 -5.78 32.67 8.54
C GLY A 173 -5.17 31.29 8.34
N TRP A 174 -5.68 30.25 9.00
CA TRP A 174 -5.13 28.89 8.90
C TRP A 174 -5.24 28.31 7.50
N ALA A 175 -6.36 28.55 6.81
CA ALA A 175 -6.57 28.14 5.43
C ALA A 175 -5.70 28.92 4.43
N ARG A 176 -5.00 29.97 4.86
CA ARG A 176 -4.09 30.80 4.04
C ARG A 176 -2.61 30.50 4.31
N LEU A 177 -2.30 29.53 5.17
CA LEU A 177 -0.93 29.09 5.36
C LEU A 177 -0.40 28.49 4.04
N PRO A 178 0.85 28.81 3.65
CA PRO A 178 1.49 28.17 2.50
C PRO A 178 1.74 26.67 2.76
N ALA A 179 1.83 25.87 1.70
CA ALA A 179 1.96 24.41 1.78
C ALA A 179 3.10 23.92 2.69
N GLU A 180 4.24 24.61 2.70
CA GLU A 180 5.40 24.25 3.52
C GLU A 180 5.17 24.41 5.04
N TRP A 181 4.18 25.21 5.43
CA TRP A 181 3.78 25.52 6.80
C TRP A 181 2.56 24.73 7.27
N LEU A 182 2.10 23.73 6.53
CA LEU A 182 0.89 22.98 6.93
C LEU A 182 1.21 21.69 7.71
N ARG A 183 2.49 21.47 8.05
CA ARG A 183 2.95 20.27 8.78
C ARG A 183 4.35 20.39 9.39
N ASP A 184 4.65 19.48 10.33
CA ASP A 184 5.99 19.16 10.86
C ASP A 184 6.71 20.35 11.51
N TYR A 185 6.01 21.11 12.35
CA TYR A 185 6.62 22.24 13.07
C TYR A 185 7.72 21.77 14.05
N ASP A 186 8.84 22.48 14.09
CA ASP A 186 9.83 22.26 15.15
C ASP A 186 9.36 22.92 16.45
N HIS A 187 8.86 24.15 16.37
CA HIS A 187 8.32 24.90 17.51
C HIS A 187 7.19 25.84 17.07
N VAL A 188 6.29 26.15 18.01
CA VAL A 188 5.25 27.17 17.86
C VAL A 188 5.29 28.06 19.09
N LEU A 189 5.57 29.35 18.91
CA LEU A 189 5.69 30.31 20.02
C LEU A 189 4.58 31.36 19.96
N PRO A 190 4.03 31.82 21.09
CA PRO A 190 3.09 32.93 21.09
C PRO A 190 3.80 34.23 20.72
N LEU A 191 3.11 35.10 19.96
CA LEU A 191 3.52 36.48 19.70
C LEU A 191 2.49 37.44 20.29
N PRO A 192 2.88 38.69 20.61
CA PRO A 192 1.92 39.73 21.01
C PRO A 192 0.81 39.89 19.97
N SER A 193 -0.43 39.92 20.45
CA SER A 193 -1.62 40.10 19.63
C SER A 193 -1.59 41.48 18.95
N VAL A 194 -2.07 41.54 17.70
CA VAL A 194 -2.20 42.81 16.96
C VAL A 194 -3.66 42.97 16.57
N ALA A 195 -4.24 44.13 16.92
CA ALA A 195 -5.65 44.44 16.66
C ALA A 195 -6.62 43.35 17.15
N GLY A 196 -6.33 42.72 18.31
CA GLY A 196 -7.14 41.66 18.90
C GLY A 196 -7.00 40.28 18.23
N ALA A 197 -6.21 40.15 17.16
CA ALA A 197 -5.92 38.87 16.53
C ALA A 197 -4.74 38.17 17.23
N LYS A 198 -4.91 36.87 17.49
CA LYS A 198 -3.82 36.01 17.98
C LYS A 198 -2.74 35.89 16.93
N ARG A 199 -1.48 35.91 17.39
CA ARG A 199 -0.31 35.74 16.54
C ARG A 199 0.61 34.67 17.12
N SER A 200 1.29 33.97 16.24
CA SER A 200 2.28 32.95 16.61
C SER A 200 3.46 32.99 15.66
N LEU A 201 4.63 32.61 16.18
CA LEU A 201 5.80 32.31 15.38
C LEU A 201 5.84 30.80 15.16
N LEU A 202 5.64 30.36 13.93
CA LEU A 202 5.85 28.98 13.52
C LEU A 202 7.32 28.83 13.14
N ILE A 203 8.00 27.78 13.60
CA ILE A 203 9.43 27.53 13.33
C ILE A 203 9.59 26.16 12.69
N LYS A 204 10.36 26.10 11.60
CA LYS A 204 10.72 24.86 10.89
C LYS A 204 12.15 24.98 10.35
N GLY A 205 13.06 24.19 10.89
CA GLY A 205 14.50 24.25 10.60
C GLY A 205 15.07 25.64 10.86
N GLY A 206 15.75 26.21 9.86
CA GLY A 206 16.29 27.57 9.90
C GLY A 206 15.28 28.67 9.56
N ASN A 207 13.99 28.34 9.35
CA ASN A 207 12.97 29.26 8.86
C ASN A 207 11.90 29.56 9.93
N GLY A 208 11.23 30.69 9.77
CA GLY A 208 10.08 31.11 10.57
C GLY A 208 8.92 31.63 9.72
N CYS A 209 7.73 31.61 10.32
CA CYS A 209 6.53 32.26 9.81
C CYS A 209 5.87 33.04 10.96
N VAL A 210 5.82 34.36 10.81
CA VAL A 210 5.00 35.22 11.66
C VAL A 210 3.56 35.08 11.17
N PHE A 211 2.74 34.41 11.96
CA PHE A 211 1.42 33.97 11.57
C PHE A 211 0.34 34.68 12.38
N ASN A 212 -0.60 35.31 11.66
CA ASN A 212 -1.81 35.89 12.22
C ASN A 212 -2.97 34.94 12.01
N TRP A 213 -3.61 34.54 13.09
CA TRP A 213 -4.62 33.49 13.04
C TRP A 213 -5.85 33.92 12.23
N ASN A 214 -6.13 35.22 12.13
CA ASN A 214 -7.27 35.74 11.39
C ASN A 214 -6.95 36.00 9.91
N THR A 215 -5.76 36.52 9.61
CA THR A 215 -5.43 37.02 8.26
C THR A 215 -4.47 36.15 7.46
N GLY A 216 -3.69 35.29 8.11
CA GLY A 216 -2.73 34.39 7.47
C GLY A 216 -1.27 34.72 7.78
N PRO A 217 -0.31 34.23 6.97
CA PRO A 217 1.11 34.56 7.12
C PRO A 217 1.34 36.06 6.89
N GLU A 218 2.02 36.72 7.83
CA GLU A 218 2.43 38.13 7.71
C GLU A 218 3.85 38.24 7.15
N GLN A 219 4.73 37.31 7.54
CA GLN A 219 6.12 37.26 7.07
C GLN A 219 6.66 35.84 7.14
N THR A 220 7.33 35.37 6.09
CA THR A 220 8.01 34.07 6.04
C THR A 220 9.46 34.25 5.58
N GLY A 221 10.35 33.35 6.01
CA GLY A 221 11.75 33.36 5.58
C GLY A 221 12.69 32.80 6.64
N ALA A 222 13.97 33.16 6.56
CA ALA A 222 14.97 32.75 7.55
C ALA A 222 14.58 33.25 8.96
N LEU A 223 14.80 32.42 9.97
CA LEU A 223 14.41 32.71 11.35
C LEU A 223 15.02 34.03 11.86
N THR A 224 16.23 34.37 11.42
CA THR A 224 16.91 35.61 11.78
C THR A 224 16.36 36.86 11.09
N THR A 225 15.48 36.72 10.11
CA THR A 225 14.92 37.83 9.31
C THR A 225 13.44 38.07 9.56
N VAL A 226 12.73 37.09 10.12
CA VAL A 226 11.26 37.19 10.32
C VAL A 226 10.87 38.09 11.49
N LEU A 227 11.76 38.28 12.46
CA LEU A 227 11.57 39.17 13.62
C LEU A 227 12.89 39.84 14.01
N PRO A 228 12.91 41.15 14.32
CA PRO A 228 14.10 41.85 14.78
C PRO A 228 14.75 41.22 16.03
N GLU A 229 13.94 40.63 16.90
CA GLU A 229 14.36 39.96 18.13
C GLU A 229 15.21 38.72 17.89
N LEU A 230 15.07 38.09 16.72
CA LEU A 230 15.76 36.86 16.35
C LEU A 230 17.06 37.13 15.58
N ALA A 231 17.23 38.35 15.05
CA ALA A 231 18.38 38.72 14.23
C ALA A 231 19.72 38.67 14.98
N LYS A 232 19.69 38.76 16.31
CA LYS A 232 20.89 38.72 17.18
C LYS A 232 21.16 37.36 17.82
N LEU A 233 20.36 36.33 17.51
CA LEU A 233 20.60 34.99 18.02
C LEU A 233 22.02 34.52 17.63
N PRO A 234 22.81 33.96 18.57
CA PRO A 234 24.14 33.46 18.27
C PRO A 234 24.09 32.35 17.21
N ALA A 235 25.14 32.25 16.40
CA ALA A 235 25.22 31.30 15.28
C ALA A 235 24.78 29.86 15.62
N PRO A 236 25.14 29.27 16.79
CA PRO A 236 24.66 27.93 17.12
C PRO A 236 23.13 27.77 17.20
N TYR A 237 22.41 28.83 17.57
CA TYR A 237 20.94 28.85 17.69
C TYR A 237 20.24 29.15 16.36
N THR A 238 20.97 29.65 15.37
CA THR A 238 20.46 29.95 14.02
C THR A 238 20.95 28.93 12.98
N THR A 239 21.80 28.00 13.38
CA THR A 239 22.32 26.94 12.51
C THR A 239 21.21 25.93 12.21
N GLN A 240 20.90 25.76 10.93
CA GLN A 240 20.11 24.65 10.43
C GLN A 240 20.98 23.40 10.30
N TYR A 241 20.50 22.28 10.83
CA TYR A 241 21.18 20.99 10.72
C TYR A 241 20.57 20.15 9.60
N LYS A 242 21.39 19.25 9.04
CA LYS A 242 20.90 18.30 8.04
C LYS A 242 19.86 17.36 8.65
N PRO A 243 18.77 17.06 7.94
CA PRO A 243 17.82 16.04 8.37
C PRO A 243 18.48 14.67 8.41
N ILE A 244 18.07 13.85 9.37
CA ILE A 244 18.50 12.45 9.48
C ILE A 244 17.49 11.60 8.71
N VAL A 245 17.72 11.51 7.41
CA VAL A 245 16.98 10.64 6.49
C VAL A 245 17.94 10.17 5.39
N GLY A 246 17.87 8.89 5.05
CA GLY A 246 18.56 8.33 3.90
C GLY A 246 19.26 7.00 4.16
N ARG A 247 20.28 6.73 3.35
CA ARG A 247 21.05 5.49 3.29
C ARG A 247 22.53 5.75 3.51
N TRP A 248 23.13 4.97 4.40
CA TRP A 248 24.56 4.88 4.66
C TRP A 248 25.03 3.47 4.34
N GLY A 249 26.27 3.31 3.88
CA GLY A 249 26.78 1.96 3.67
C GLY A 249 28.17 1.90 3.08
N ASN A 250 28.76 0.72 3.14
CA ASN A 250 30.03 0.41 2.48
C ASN A 250 29.86 -0.78 1.52
N SER A 251 30.87 -1.00 0.68
CA SER A 251 30.94 -2.13 -0.25
C SER A 251 32.12 -3.06 0.07
N ALA A 252 32.73 -2.89 1.24
CA ALA A 252 33.96 -3.60 1.62
C ALA A 252 33.68 -5.06 1.98
N ALA A 253 34.55 -5.96 1.52
CA ALA A 253 34.56 -7.35 1.93
C ALA A 253 35.03 -7.50 3.39
N PRO A 254 34.66 -8.59 4.10
CA PRO A 254 33.80 -9.67 3.64
C PRO A 254 32.30 -9.37 3.78
N ASN A 255 31.90 -8.37 4.55
CA ASN A 255 30.50 -8.11 4.85
C ASN A 255 30.11 -6.65 4.56
N PRO A 256 29.70 -6.33 3.32
CA PRO A 256 29.10 -5.03 3.03
C PRO A 256 27.88 -4.79 3.91
N VAL A 257 27.79 -3.59 4.47
CA VAL A 257 26.67 -3.19 5.33
C VAL A 257 26.02 -1.94 4.76
N THR A 258 24.69 -1.97 4.71
CA THR A 258 23.84 -0.82 4.38
C THR A 258 22.89 -0.56 5.54
N VAL A 259 22.76 0.70 5.96
CA VAL A 259 21.83 1.16 6.99
C VAL A 259 20.97 2.28 6.43
N ARG A 260 19.68 2.22 6.71
CA ARG A 260 18.66 3.20 6.35
C ARG A 260 18.11 3.81 7.63
N GLY A 261 17.96 5.12 7.65
CA GLY A 261 17.40 5.85 8.79
C GLY A 261 16.37 6.85 8.31
N ASP A 262 15.30 7.01 9.08
CA ASP A 262 14.22 7.95 8.79
C ASP A 262 13.69 8.59 10.08
N LEU A 263 14.35 9.68 10.51
CA LEU A 263 13.94 10.46 11.68
C LEU A 263 13.27 11.78 11.32
N ASP A 264 13.52 12.29 10.11
CA ASP A 264 13.04 13.60 9.62
C ASP A 264 12.47 13.58 8.21
N GLY A 265 12.35 12.41 7.57
CA GLY A 265 11.69 12.33 6.28
C GLY A 265 10.25 12.82 6.37
N LEU A 266 9.66 13.14 5.22
CA LEU A 266 8.22 13.43 5.16
C LEU A 266 7.44 12.24 5.71
N GLY A 267 6.62 12.44 6.75
CA GLY A 267 5.96 11.35 7.45
C GLY A 267 6.94 10.37 8.11
N ALA A 268 8.00 10.90 8.74
CA ALA A 268 9.09 10.11 9.34
C ALA A 268 8.59 8.95 10.20
N THR A 269 9.13 7.76 9.96
CA THR A 269 8.72 6.53 10.64
C THR A 269 9.45 6.30 11.97
N ARG A 270 10.57 7.00 12.19
CA ARG A 270 11.46 6.94 13.35
C ARG A 270 12.17 5.60 13.53
N GLN A 271 12.57 5.01 12.40
CA GLN A 271 13.12 3.67 12.39
C GLN A 271 14.47 3.64 11.72
N PHE A 272 15.18 2.56 12.04
CA PHE A 272 16.38 2.16 11.31
C PHE A 272 16.17 0.76 10.77
N SER A 273 16.73 0.51 9.60
CA SER A 273 16.82 -0.83 9.03
C SER A 273 18.12 -0.97 8.28
N GLY A 274 18.46 -2.18 7.85
CA GLY A 274 19.67 -2.38 7.07
C GLY A 274 19.80 -3.78 6.54
N ASP A 275 20.78 -3.95 5.68
CA ASP A 275 21.13 -5.24 5.09
C ASP A 275 22.63 -5.46 5.25
N ILE A 276 22.99 -6.71 5.55
CA ILE A 276 24.34 -7.23 5.62
C ILE A 276 24.45 -8.27 4.51
N ASP A 277 25.41 -8.08 3.64
CA ASP A 277 25.73 -9.05 2.60
C ASP A 277 27.00 -9.82 2.95
N GLN A 278 27.33 -10.83 2.17
CA GLN A 278 28.60 -11.54 2.20
C GLN A 278 29.25 -11.47 0.82
N ILE A 279 30.54 -11.14 0.79
CA ILE A 279 31.40 -11.24 -0.39
C ILE A 279 32.30 -12.46 -0.22
N SER A 280 32.23 -13.40 -1.16
CA SER A 280 33.14 -14.55 -1.26
C SER A 280 33.69 -14.61 -2.67
N GLY A 281 35.00 -14.36 -2.83
CA GLY A 281 35.61 -14.17 -4.14
C GLY A 281 34.99 -12.98 -4.89
N ALA A 282 34.41 -13.24 -6.06
CA ALA A 282 33.71 -12.25 -6.87
C ALA A 282 32.19 -12.23 -6.66
N THR A 283 31.67 -13.11 -5.79
CA THR A 283 30.23 -13.25 -5.56
C THR A 283 29.81 -12.44 -4.33
N ARG A 284 28.69 -11.72 -4.44
CA ARG A 284 28.01 -11.04 -3.34
C ARG A 284 26.63 -11.66 -3.14
N SER A 285 26.31 -12.04 -1.92
CA SER A 285 25.02 -12.67 -1.56
C SER A 285 24.41 -11.99 -0.34
N PRO A 286 23.08 -11.81 -0.27
CA PRO A 286 22.42 -11.35 0.95
C PRO A 286 22.66 -12.32 2.10
N LEU A 287 22.96 -11.79 3.29
CA LEU A 287 23.20 -12.61 4.48
C LEU A 287 22.13 -12.36 5.55
N TYR A 288 21.94 -11.11 5.95
CA TYR A 288 20.92 -10.71 6.93
C TYR A 288 20.27 -9.39 6.54
N SER A 289 18.99 -9.25 6.88
CA SER A 289 18.29 -7.96 6.90
C SER A 289 17.82 -7.70 8.33
N PHE A 290 17.82 -6.44 8.74
CA PHE A 290 17.49 -6.08 10.11
C PHE A 290 16.66 -4.81 10.21
N ARG A 291 15.95 -4.68 11.34
CA ARG A 291 15.12 -3.52 11.67
C ARG A 291 15.21 -3.19 13.16
N VAL A 292 15.17 -1.89 13.45
CA VAL A 292 15.03 -1.30 14.79
C VAL A 292 13.81 -0.38 14.74
N SER A 293 12.65 -0.93 15.12
CA SER A 293 11.34 -0.30 14.91
C SER A 293 10.97 0.75 15.96
N THR A 294 11.54 0.65 17.16
CA THR A 294 11.22 1.52 18.31
C THR A 294 12.47 1.91 19.09
N PRO A 295 13.48 2.53 18.44
CA PRO A 295 14.70 2.92 19.13
C PRO A 295 14.42 4.01 20.18
N ASP A 296 15.17 3.96 21.28
CA ASP A 296 15.34 5.11 22.16
C ASP A 296 16.29 6.11 21.50
N ILE A 297 15.84 7.35 21.32
CA ILE A 297 16.55 8.40 20.58
C ILE A 297 17.02 9.47 21.56
N ALA A 298 18.33 9.62 21.67
CA ALA A 298 18.97 10.66 22.45
C ALA A 298 19.66 11.67 21.52
N VAL A 299 19.40 12.96 21.74
CA VAL A 299 19.98 14.06 20.95
C VAL A 299 20.87 14.90 21.84
N SER A 300 22.02 15.27 21.31
CA SER A 300 22.97 16.20 21.93
C SER A 300 23.25 17.38 20.98
N ALA A 301 24.06 18.33 21.44
CA ALA A 301 24.50 19.44 20.60
C ALA A 301 25.33 19.01 19.37
N THR A 302 25.91 17.81 19.40
CA THR A 302 26.90 17.34 18.40
C THR A 302 26.51 16.05 17.69
N GLY A 303 25.45 15.35 18.12
CA GLY A 303 25.08 14.07 17.53
C GLY A 303 23.76 13.50 18.05
N VAL A 304 23.23 12.57 17.28
CA VAL A 304 22.05 11.76 17.60
C VAL A 304 22.50 10.33 17.85
N THR A 305 21.99 9.72 18.91
CA THR A 305 22.18 8.30 19.22
C THR A 305 20.82 7.62 19.25
N ALA A 306 20.68 6.50 18.54
CA ALA A 306 19.49 5.66 18.57
C ALA A 306 19.87 4.26 19.09
N THR A 307 19.20 3.76 20.13
CA THR A 307 19.49 2.45 20.71
C THR A 307 18.22 1.60 20.76
N GLY A 308 18.27 0.36 20.28
CA GLY A 308 17.09 -0.52 20.31
C GLY A 308 17.40 -1.97 20.03
N ARG A 309 16.44 -2.84 20.35
CA ARG A 309 16.52 -4.27 20.00
C ARG A 309 16.39 -4.44 18.50
N VAL A 310 17.22 -5.34 17.97
CA VAL A 310 17.26 -5.65 16.55
C VAL A 310 16.33 -6.82 16.25
N GLN A 311 15.47 -6.64 15.26
CA GLN A 311 14.74 -7.72 14.63
C GLN A 311 15.51 -8.15 13.38
N TRP A 312 15.72 -9.44 13.19
CA TRP A 312 16.52 -9.99 12.09
C TRP A 312 15.66 -10.85 11.16
N LYS A 313 16.02 -10.86 9.88
CA LYS A 313 15.64 -11.90 8.90
C LYS A 313 16.89 -12.41 8.17
N PRO A 314 17.14 -13.74 8.14
CA PRO A 314 16.45 -14.79 8.90
C PRO A 314 16.51 -14.54 10.42
N ALA A 315 15.55 -15.11 11.16
CA ALA A 315 15.35 -14.79 12.57
C ALA A 315 16.57 -15.14 13.42
N TRP A 316 16.97 -14.19 14.27
CA TRP A 316 18.04 -14.37 15.25
C TRP A 316 17.66 -13.66 16.54
N VAL A 317 17.97 -14.28 17.68
CA VAL A 317 17.69 -13.75 19.01
C VAL A 317 18.92 -13.06 19.58
N GLY A 318 18.70 -11.99 20.33
CA GLY A 318 19.72 -11.48 21.23
C GLY A 318 20.69 -10.47 20.64
N CYS A 319 20.19 -9.32 20.18
CA CYS A 319 21.02 -8.22 19.72
C CYS A 319 20.40 -6.85 20.01
N THR A 320 21.25 -5.91 20.44
CA THR A 320 20.93 -4.48 20.56
C THR A 320 21.80 -3.68 19.60
N ALA A 321 21.19 -2.82 18.79
CA ALA A 321 21.93 -1.88 17.95
C ALA A 321 22.03 -0.52 18.64
N LYS A 322 23.22 0.07 18.61
CA LYS A 322 23.47 1.49 18.92
C LYS A 322 23.95 2.19 17.67
N ILE A 323 23.16 3.15 17.21
CA ILE A 323 23.41 3.95 16.00
C ILE A 323 23.80 5.34 16.46
N THR A 324 24.85 5.93 15.88
CA THR A 324 25.32 7.27 16.21
C THR A 324 25.59 8.05 14.94
N ILE A 325 24.99 9.24 14.84
CA ILE A 325 25.05 10.10 13.66
C ILE A 325 25.48 11.50 14.13
N PRO A 326 26.62 12.03 13.66
CA PRO A 326 27.02 13.40 13.91
C PRO A 326 25.98 14.40 13.43
N ARG A 327 25.72 15.41 14.25
CA ARG A 327 24.80 16.49 13.92
C ARG A 327 25.61 17.59 13.24
N VAL A 328 25.42 17.76 11.93
CA VAL A 328 26.20 18.71 11.12
C VAL A 328 25.32 19.78 10.51
N ALA A 329 25.88 20.97 10.35
CA ALA A 329 25.22 22.08 9.68
C ALA A 329 24.81 21.69 8.25
N GLN A 330 23.72 22.28 7.74
CA GLN A 330 23.20 21.99 6.41
C GLN A 330 24.24 22.20 5.30
N SER A 331 25.14 23.17 5.47
CA SER A 331 26.24 23.50 4.54
C SER A 331 27.46 22.58 4.65
N ALA A 332 27.53 21.70 5.66
CA ALA A 332 28.62 20.76 5.82
C ALA A 332 28.47 19.54 4.89
N SER A 333 29.52 18.72 4.78
CA SER A 333 29.44 17.41 4.14
C SER A 333 28.48 16.48 4.88
N ASP A 334 27.87 15.53 4.18
CA ASP A 334 26.98 14.56 4.82
C ASP A 334 27.73 13.69 5.84
N PRO A 335 27.16 13.48 7.04
CA PRO A 335 27.85 12.79 8.12
C PRO A 335 27.85 11.28 7.92
N ALA A 336 28.95 10.62 8.27
CA ALA A 336 28.99 9.17 8.39
C ALA A 336 28.14 8.70 9.58
N LEU A 337 27.55 7.52 9.47
CA LEU A 337 26.79 6.85 10.52
C LEU A 337 27.66 5.75 11.13
N ARG A 338 27.70 5.68 12.45
CA ARG A 338 28.27 4.53 13.17
C ARG A 338 27.16 3.62 13.66
N VAL A 339 27.24 2.32 13.39
CA VAL A 339 26.35 1.31 13.98
C VAL A 339 27.17 0.28 14.75
N GLU A 340 26.73 -0.02 15.96
CA GLU A 340 27.31 -1.02 16.84
C GLU A 340 26.24 -2.05 17.22
N PHE A 341 26.43 -3.30 16.81
CA PHE A 341 25.61 -4.43 17.22
C PHE A 341 26.25 -5.10 18.42
N ARG A 342 25.53 -5.15 19.54
CA ARG A 342 25.93 -5.88 20.75
C ARG A 342 25.04 -7.10 20.89
N PHE A 343 25.65 -8.27 20.78
CA PHE A 343 24.97 -9.55 20.92
C PHE A 343 24.92 -9.96 22.40
N ASP A 344 23.88 -10.69 22.77
CA ASP A 344 23.65 -11.10 24.17
C ASP A 344 24.71 -12.12 24.66
N ASP A 345 25.47 -12.73 23.76
CA ASP A 345 26.62 -13.60 24.05
C ASP A 345 27.92 -12.82 24.39
N GLY A 346 27.87 -11.48 24.35
CA GLY A 346 28.99 -10.58 24.62
C GLY A 346 29.76 -10.13 23.38
N ASN A 347 29.48 -10.69 22.19
CA ASN A 347 30.12 -10.27 20.96
C ASN A 347 29.64 -8.87 20.53
N THR A 348 30.51 -8.11 19.88
CA THR A 348 30.19 -6.78 19.36
C THR A 348 30.75 -6.59 17.95
N ALA A 349 29.94 -6.04 17.06
CA ALA A 349 30.36 -5.67 15.71
C ALA A 349 30.07 -4.18 15.46
N THR A 350 31.07 -3.44 14.99
CA THR A 350 30.97 -1.98 14.77
C THR A 350 31.31 -1.62 13.34
N TYR A 351 30.50 -0.76 12.73
CA TYR A 351 30.68 -0.29 11.37
C TYR A 351 30.59 1.24 11.31
N ASP A 352 31.55 1.87 10.64
CA ASP A 352 31.49 3.27 10.22
C ASP A 352 31.09 3.33 8.74
N LEU A 353 29.94 3.95 8.47
CA LEU A 353 29.26 3.87 7.19
C LEU A 353 29.14 5.27 6.59
N PRO A 354 29.77 5.55 5.43
CA PRO A 354 29.63 6.83 4.76
C PRO A 354 28.20 7.00 4.25
N TYR A 355 27.75 8.25 4.17
CA TYR A 355 26.48 8.61 3.57
C TYR A 355 26.48 8.30 2.06
N GLN A 356 25.35 7.81 1.54
CA GLN A 356 25.22 7.43 0.13
C GLN A 356 24.10 8.19 -0.59
N SER A 357 22.93 8.35 0.03
CA SER A 357 21.76 8.96 -0.63
C SER A 357 20.72 9.42 0.39
N VAL A 358 19.92 10.43 0.02
CA VAL A 358 18.71 10.85 0.74
C VAL A 358 17.60 9.80 0.61
N HIS A 359 17.61 9.00 -0.44
CA HIS A 359 16.66 7.93 -0.67
C HIS A 359 17.11 6.66 0.04
N LEU A 360 16.17 5.99 0.71
CA LEU A 360 16.43 4.78 1.49
C LEU A 360 16.62 3.57 0.58
N ARG A 361 16.00 3.60 -0.61
CA ARG A 361 16.11 2.58 -1.65
C ARG A 361 16.20 3.25 -3.01
N THR A 362 16.77 2.53 -3.96
CA THR A 362 16.89 2.94 -5.35
C THR A 362 16.41 1.77 -6.21
N ILE A 363 15.53 2.05 -7.17
CA ILE A 363 14.93 1.07 -8.07
C ILE A 363 15.07 1.61 -9.49
N ASP A 364 15.48 0.76 -10.41
CA ASP A 364 15.47 1.08 -11.84
C ASP A 364 14.09 0.76 -12.40
N LEU A 365 13.39 1.75 -12.92
CA LEU A 365 12.09 1.60 -13.55
C LEU A 365 12.25 1.77 -15.06
N GLU A 366 11.89 0.73 -15.79
CA GLU A 366 11.73 0.75 -17.24
C GLU A 366 10.25 0.96 -17.56
N ILE A 367 9.96 1.88 -18.48
CA ILE A 367 8.60 2.14 -18.94
C ILE A 367 8.58 1.93 -20.45
N ASP A 368 7.77 0.99 -20.89
CA ASP A 368 7.49 0.75 -22.29
C ASP A 368 6.05 1.20 -22.59
N ALA A 369 5.82 1.73 -23.79
CA ALA A 369 4.52 2.23 -24.19
C ALA A 369 4.22 1.81 -25.62
N MET A 370 3.00 1.35 -25.87
CA MET A 370 2.54 1.13 -27.24
C MET A 370 2.54 2.45 -28.03
N ALA A 371 2.83 2.36 -29.33
CA ALA A 371 2.78 3.52 -30.22
C ALA A 371 1.44 4.26 -30.09
N GLY A 372 1.52 5.59 -29.92
CA GLY A 372 0.37 6.47 -29.72
C GLY A 372 -0.23 6.49 -28.30
N ARG A 373 0.33 5.74 -27.34
CA ARG A 373 -0.21 5.59 -25.97
C ARG A 373 0.83 6.06 -24.95
N ALA A 374 1.03 7.38 -24.87
CA ALA A 374 2.08 7.95 -24.05
C ALA A 374 1.90 7.66 -22.55
N ALA A 375 3.01 7.34 -21.87
CA ALA A 375 3.05 7.27 -20.43
C ALA A 375 2.76 8.64 -19.78
N LEU A 376 2.22 8.63 -18.56
CA LEU A 376 1.96 9.87 -17.83
C LEU A 376 3.27 10.60 -17.52
N ALA A 377 3.46 11.78 -18.12
CA ALA A 377 4.65 12.60 -17.87
C ALA A 377 4.63 13.24 -16.48
N SER A 378 3.54 13.97 -16.16
CA SER A 378 3.35 14.61 -14.86
C SER A 378 1.89 15.01 -14.66
N TYR A 379 1.53 15.34 -13.43
CA TYR A 379 0.25 15.88 -13.00
C TYR A 379 0.49 17.11 -12.11
N ASN A 380 -0.20 18.21 -12.39
CA ASN A 380 -0.15 19.40 -11.54
C ASN A 380 -1.38 19.43 -10.63
N THR A 381 -1.20 19.37 -9.32
CA THR A 381 -2.35 19.38 -8.38
C THR A 381 -3.13 20.70 -8.39
N ALA A 382 -2.58 21.81 -8.94
CA ALA A 382 -3.31 23.06 -9.10
C ALA A 382 -4.30 23.08 -10.28
N THR A 383 -4.21 22.14 -11.23
CA THR A 383 -5.09 22.18 -12.43
C THR A 383 -6.49 21.63 -12.17
N ASP A 384 -6.69 20.87 -11.10
CA ASP A 384 -7.98 20.31 -10.70
C ASP A 384 -8.32 20.79 -9.28
N ALA A 385 -9.07 21.90 -9.17
CA ALA A 385 -9.45 22.52 -7.90
C ALA A 385 -10.30 21.62 -6.97
N GLU A 386 -10.79 20.49 -7.49
CA GLU A 386 -11.55 19.50 -6.74
C GLU A 386 -10.66 18.39 -6.14
N ALA A 387 -9.37 18.34 -6.48
CA ALA A 387 -8.46 17.28 -6.04
C ALA A 387 -7.46 17.78 -4.98
N GLY A 388 -7.34 17.00 -3.90
CA GLY A 388 -6.47 17.24 -2.77
C GLY A 388 -7.02 18.28 -1.79
N PRO A 389 -6.62 18.22 -0.51
CA PRO A 389 -6.92 19.32 0.40
C PRO A 389 -6.04 20.53 0.07
N PRO A 390 -6.43 21.76 0.47
CA PRO A 390 -5.75 23.00 0.06
C PRO A 390 -4.25 23.04 0.37
N ASP A 391 -3.81 22.27 1.36
CA ASP A 391 -2.44 22.11 1.80
C ASP A 391 -1.54 21.27 0.88
N TYR A 392 -2.12 20.67 -0.16
CA TYR A 392 -1.42 19.89 -1.19
C TYR A 392 -1.63 20.44 -2.62
N ALA A 393 -2.18 21.65 -2.75
CA ALA A 393 -2.32 22.35 -4.02
C ALA A 393 -0.95 22.79 -4.59
N ASP A 394 -0.86 22.89 -5.92
CA ASP A 394 0.32 23.40 -6.66
C ASP A 394 1.60 22.54 -6.58
N ARG A 395 1.44 21.22 -6.50
CA ARG A 395 2.52 20.24 -6.63
C ARG A 395 2.58 19.73 -8.06
N GLN A 396 3.78 19.76 -8.66
CA GLN A 396 4.06 19.01 -9.88
C GLN A 396 4.49 17.59 -9.51
N LEU A 397 3.58 16.63 -9.70
CA LEU A 397 3.81 15.22 -9.37
C LEU A 397 4.12 14.40 -10.61
N THR A 398 5.06 13.49 -10.45
CA THR A 398 5.41 12.43 -11.40
C THR A 398 5.38 11.11 -10.64
N ILE A 399 5.41 9.98 -11.36
CA ILE A 399 5.56 8.66 -10.73
C ILE A 399 6.82 8.63 -9.84
N ALA A 400 7.93 9.15 -10.36
CA ALA A 400 9.19 9.22 -9.64
C ALA A 400 9.12 10.13 -8.40
N SER A 401 8.49 11.31 -8.48
CA SER A 401 8.41 12.21 -7.33
C SER A 401 7.48 11.69 -6.23
N ALA A 402 6.40 10.98 -6.59
CA ALA A 402 5.53 10.33 -5.61
C ALA A 402 6.28 9.28 -4.77
N PHE A 403 7.11 8.46 -5.40
CA PHE A 403 7.98 7.50 -4.69
C PHE A 403 9.17 8.17 -4.00
N ALA A 404 9.72 9.26 -4.56
CA ALA A 404 10.79 10.03 -3.92
C ALA A 404 10.35 10.59 -2.56
N GLU A 405 9.12 11.11 -2.47
CA GLU A 405 8.52 11.53 -1.20
C GLU A 405 8.29 10.34 -0.23
N ALA A 406 8.02 9.15 -0.76
CA ALA A 406 7.98 7.91 0.02
C ALA A 406 9.38 7.41 0.44
N GLY A 407 10.46 8.07 0.00
CA GLY A 407 11.85 7.72 0.32
C GLY A 407 12.49 6.71 -0.63
N ILE A 408 11.89 6.45 -1.80
CA ILE A 408 12.39 5.56 -2.84
C ILE A 408 12.77 6.37 -4.07
N GLU A 409 14.02 6.21 -4.52
CA GLU A 409 14.46 6.74 -5.79
C GLU A 409 14.02 5.80 -6.92
N LEU A 410 13.18 6.29 -7.83
CA LEU A 410 12.95 5.63 -9.11
C LEU A 410 13.86 6.25 -10.16
N ARG A 411 14.83 5.48 -10.64
CA ARG A 411 15.71 5.88 -11.75
C ARG A 411 15.11 5.35 -13.04
N ALA A 412 14.90 6.24 -14.01
CA ALA A 412 14.52 5.81 -15.34
C ALA A 412 15.65 4.96 -15.94
N ALA A 413 15.34 3.74 -16.37
CA ALA A 413 16.29 2.85 -17.05
C ALA A 413 16.61 3.33 -18.49
N GLY A 414 15.91 4.35 -18.99
CA GLY A 414 16.06 4.91 -20.33
C GLY A 414 14.97 5.94 -20.66
N THR A 415 14.85 6.30 -21.94
CA THR A 415 13.63 6.93 -22.47
C THR A 415 12.51 5.91 -22.53
N VAL A 416 11.25 6.34 -22.48
CA VAL A 416 10.11 5.44 -22.72
C VAL A 416 10.30 4.74 -24.06
N ASN A 417 10.36 3.42 -24.06
CA ASN A 417 10.50 2.66 -25.31
C ASN A 417 9.14 2.58 -25.98
N GLU A 418 9.07 3.00 -27.25
CA GLU A 418 7.85 2.85 -28.02
C GLU A 418 7.80 1.45 -28.66
N VAL A 419 6.72 0.72 -28.38
CA VAL A 419 6.44 -0.58 -28.99
C VAL A 419 5.55 -0.36 -30.21
N GLY A 420 6.09 -0.64 -31.40
CA GLY A 420 5.38 -0.42 -32.66
C GLY A 420 4.18 -1.35 -32.85
N THR A 421 3.08 -0.81 -33.37
CA THR A 421 1.80 -1.54 -33.60
C THR A 421 1.58 -1.89 -35.08
N ALA A 422 2.59 -1.73 -35.95
CA ALA A 422 2.40 -1.91 -37.39
C ALA A 422 1.98 -3.33 -37.80
N ASP A 423 2.36 -4.33 -36.99
CA ASP A 423 2.05 -5.76 -37.20
C ASP A 423 1.06 -6.30 -36.14
N SER A 424 0.31 -5.41 -35.47
CA SER A 424 -0.63 -5.79 -34.41
C SER A 424 -1.98 -6.27 -34.96
N GLY A 425 -2.64 -7.19 -34.24
CA GLY A 425 -4.01 -7.63 -34.50
C GLY A 425 -5.04 -6.50 -34.34
N ILE A 426 -6.27 -6.73 -34.82
CA ILE A 426 -7.29 -5.69 -34.95
C ILE A 426 -7.87 -5.25 -33.60
N ASP A 427 -7.92 -6.14 -32.60
CA ASP A 427 -8.59 -5.86 -31.32
C ASP A 427 -7.71 -5.08 -30.32
N LEU A 428 -6.38 -5.23 -30.42
CA LEU A 428 -5.41 -4.63 -29.51
C LEU A 428 -5.75 -4.86 -28.04
N ARG A 429 -6.22 -6.07 -27.67
CA ARG A 429 -6.49 -6.43 -26.28
C ARG A 429 -5.37 -7.31 -25.73
N TRP A 430 -5.05 -7.10 -24.46
CA TRP A 430 -4.00 -7.82 -23.74
C TRP A 430 -4.59 -8.70 -22.66
N SER A 431 -4.11 -9.93 -22.57
CA SER A 431 -4.32 -10.84 -21.45
C SER A 431 -3.10 -10.85 -20.52
N ASP A 432 -3.28 -11.31 -19.28
CA ASP A 432 -2.18 -11.46 -18.32
C ASP A 432 -1.03 -12.32 -18.87
N SER A 433 -1.35 -13.34 -19.68
CA SER A 433 -0.38 -14.22 -20.34
C SER A 433 0.49 -13.47 -21.36
N GLU A 434 -0.13 -12.61 -22.18
CA GLU A 434 0.58 -11.78 -23.17
C GLU A 434 1.41 -10.70 -22.49
N LEU A 435 0.92 -10.12 -21.38
CA LEU A 435 1.65 -9.14 -20.59
C LEU A 435 2.89 -9.76 -19.92
N HIS A 436 2.75 -10.95 -19.34
CA HIS A 436 3.88 -11.67 -18.77
C HIS A 436 4.92 -12.01 -19.84
N THR A 437 4.49 -12.55 -20.97
CA THR A 437 5.37 -12.86 -22.12
C THR A 437 6.06 -11.60 -22.64
N ALA A 438 5.34 -10.48 -22.76
CA ALA A 438 5.89 -9.20 -23.16
C ALA A 438 6.99 -8.73 -22.19
N MET A 439 6.78 -8.83 -20.88
CA MET A 439 7.80 -8.53 -19.89
C MET A 439 9.06 -9.38 -20.10
N LEU A 440 8.92 -10.71 -20.22
CA LEU A 440 10.05 -11.62 -20.40
C LEU A 440 10.92 -11.28 -21.63
N HIS A 441 10.30 -10.79 -22.70
CA HIS A 441 10.98 -10.48 -23.97
C HIS A 441 11.50 -9.04 -24.06
N ASN A 442 10.84 -8.09 -23.42
CA ASN A 442 11.15 -6.67 -23.60
C ASN A 442 11.83 -6.02 -22.43
N PHE A 443 11.55 -6.45 -21.20
CA PHE A 443 12.13 -5.82 -20.05
C PHE A 443 13.64 -6.04 -20.07
N SER A 444 14.40 -5.00 -20.42
CA SER A 444 15.84 -5.11 -20.68
C SER A 444 16.62 -5.52 -19.43
N GLY A 445 16.05 -5.20 -18.26
CA GLY A 445 16.55 -5.58 -16.94
C GLY A 445 16.04 -6.93 -16.44
N HIS A 446 15.20 -7.65 -17.18
CA HIS A 446 14.57 -8.88 -16.70
C HIS A 446 15.59 -9.94 -16.33
N ALA A 447 15.34 -10.58 -15.19
CA ALA A 447 16.05 -11.76 -14.75
C ALA A 447 15.16 -12.51 -13.76
N GLU A 448 15.24 -13.84 -13.79
CA GLU A 448 14.63 -14.72 -12.80
C GLU A 448 15.42 -14.67 -11.48
N THR A 449 15.51 -13.49 -10.89
CA THR A 449 16.23 -13.24 -9.63
C THR A 449 15.65 -12.05 -8.87
N GLU A 450 16.04 -11.91 -7.62
CA GLU A 450 15.68 -10.74 -6.81
C GLU A 450 16.48 -9.52 -7.25
N GLN A 451 15.77 -8.47 -7.65
CA GLN A 451 16.41 -7.26 -8.14
C GLN A 451 15.60 -6.00 -7.89
N TRP A 452 16.32 -4.88 -7.75
CA TRP A 452 15.71 -3.55 -7.65
C TRP A 452 15.44 -2.99 -9.05
N LYS A 453 14.70 -3.74 -9.85
CA LYS A 453 14.27 -3.33 -11.18
C LYS A 453 12.80 -3.68 -11.38
N LEU A 454 12.09 -2.81 -12.07
CA LEU A 454 10.67 -2.95 -12.38
C LEU A 454 10.42 -2.57 -13.84
N TRP A 455 9.39 -3.18 -14.41
CA TRP A 455 8.88 -2.87 -15.74
C TRP A 455 7.42 -2.44 -15.66
N ALA A 456 7.11 -1.31 -16.31
CA ALA A 456 5.77 -0.79 -16.45
C ALA A 456 5.40 -0.70 -17.93
N PHE A 457 4.26 -1.24 -18.31
CA PHE A 457 3.79 -1.24 -19.68
C PHE A 457 2.52 -0.42 -19.88
N VAL A 458 2.56 0.54 -20.81
CA VAL A 458 1.40 1.34 -21.21
C VAL A 458 0.76 0.68 -22.43
N ALA A 459 -0.23 -0.16 -22.15
CA ALA A 459 -0.95 -0.95 -23.13
C ALA A 459 -2.23 -0.25 -23.60
N SER A 460 -2.91 -0.83 -24.59
CA SER A 460 -4.21 -0.38 -25.12
C SER A 460 -5.37 -0.71 -24.17
N GLN A 461 -5.89 -1.94 -24.23
CA GLN A 461 -6.99 -2.43 -23.40
C GLN A 461 -6.67 -3.82 -22.84
N HIS A 462 -7.22 -4.14 -21.68
CA HIS A 462 -7.21 -5.50 -21.15
C HIS A 462 -8.41 -6.29 -21.66
N VAL A 463 -8.28 -7.61 -21.84
CA VAL A 463 -9.41 -8.50 -22.20
C VAL A 463 -10.57 -8.44 -21.19
N ASN A 464 -10.30 -8.07 -19.94
CA ASN A 464 -11.30 -7.94 -18.87
C ASN A 464 -11.69 -6.48 -18.56
N ASN A 465 -11.32 -5.52 -19.41
CA ASN A 465 -11.57 -4.08 -19.19
C ASN A 465 -11.01 -3.53 -17.86
N SER A 466 -9.88 -4.06 -17.38
CA SER A 466 -9.16 -3.47 -16.24
C SER A 466 -8.53 -2.13 -16.63
N THR A 467 -8.28 -1.26 -15.65
CA THR A 467 -7.55 0.00 -15.84
C THR A 467 -6.05 -0.17 -15.57
N GLY A 468 -5.67 -1.03 -14.64
CA GLY A 468 -4.29 -1.45 -14.37
C GLY A 468 -4.22 -2.87 -13.78
N VAL A 469 -3.00 -3.45 -13.77
CA VAL A 469 -2.73 -4.76 -13.17
C VAL A 469 -1.23 -4.96 -12.89
N MET A 470 -0.86 -5.52 -11.74
CA MET A 470 0.39 -6.27 -11.56
C MET A 470 0.14 -7.73 -11.97
N PHE A 471 0.60 -8.11 -13.17
CA PHE A 471 0.22 -9.39 -13.81
C PHE A 471 1.14 -10.56 -13.43
N ASP A 472 2.36 -10.29 -12.94
CA ASP A 472 3.40 -11.31 -12.74
C ASP A 472 3.45 -11.81 -11.29
N VAL A 473 2.35 -12.34 -10.81
CA VAL A 473 2.19 -12.65 -9.39
C VAL A 473 2.66 -14.04 -8.97
N ASN A 474 2.86 -15.00 -9.87
CA ASN A 474 2.80 -16.42 -9.50
C ASN A 474 3.69 -17.36 -10.32
N GLU A 475 4.53 -16.83 -11.20
CA GLU A 475 5.57 -17.58 -11.91
C GLU A 475 6.94 -17.03 -11.53
N GLY A 476 7.91 -17.93 -11.33
CA GLY A 476 9.30 -17.57 -11.12
C GLY A 476 9.51 -16.51 -10.04
N LYS A 477 10.32 -15.51 -10.35
CA LYS A 477 10.61 -14.37 -9.49
C LYS A 477 9.63 -13.21 -9.77
N GLN A 478 8.44 -13.30 -9.17
CA GLN A 478 7.31 -12.37 -9.30
C GLN A 478 7.52 -10.90 -8.85
N ARG A 479 6.53 -10.03 -9.13
CA ARG A 479 6.44 -8.61 -8.73
C ARG A 479 7.40 -7.65 -9.46
N GLN A 480 7.83 -8.04 -10.65
CA GLN A 480 8.69 -7.28 -11.54
C GLN A 480 7.91 -6.49 -12.61
N GLY A 481 6.63 -6.80 -12.85
CA GLY A 481 5.87 -6.26 -13.98
C GLY A 481 4.47 -5.75 -13.63
N MET A 482 4.14 -4.57 -14.15
CA MET A 482 2.78 -4.03 -14.14
C MET A 482 2.39 -3.44 -15.48
N ALA A 483 1.08 -3.31 -15.71
CA ALA A 483 0.53 -2.66 -16.88
C ALA A 483 -0.57 -1.66 -16.50
N VAL A 484 -0.71 -0.61 -17.31
CA VAL A 484 -1.87 0.28 -17.31
C VAL A 484 -2.46 0.33 -18.73
N PHE A 485 -3.78 0.47 -18.81
CA PHE A 485 -4.50 0.40 -20.08
C PHE A 485 -4.94 1.79 -20.53
N TYR A 486 -4.14 2.41 -21.40
CA TYR A 486 -4.29 3.79 -21.86
C TYR A 486 -5.68 4.07 -22.42
N ASP A 487 -6.24 3.16 -23.22
CA ASP A 487 -7.50 3.40 -23.92
C ASP A 487 -8.69 3.39 -22.93
N GLN A 488 -8.53 2.81 -21.73
CA GLN A 488 -9.51 2.87 -20.63
C GLN A 488 -9.39 4.14 -19.79
N ILE A 489 -8.20 4.76 -19.75
CA ILE A 489 -7.90 5.85 -18.80
C ILE A 489 -7.59 7.18 -19.50
N ASN A 490 -7.50 7.25 -20.82
CA ASN A 490 -7.03 8.43 -21.54
C ASN A 490 -7.89 9.69 -21.30
N ASN A 491 -9.19 9.52 -21.05
CA ASN A 491 -10.14 10.58 -20.75
C ASN A 491 -10.23 10.92 -19.26
N GLU A 492 -9.53 10.16 -18.40
CA GLU A 492 -9.53 10.38 -16.96
C GLU A 492 -8.66 11.56 -16.54
N ARG A 493 -8.94 12.04 -15.33
CA ARG A 493 -8.20 13.14 -14.69
C ARG A 493 -6.74 12.75 -14.39
N GLY A 494 -5.88 13.76 -14.30
CA GLY A 494 -4.44 13.53 -14.07
C GLY A 494 -4.14 12.86 -12.74
N TYR A 495 -4.91 13.17 -11.68
CA TYR A 495 -4.78 12.50 -10.38
C TYR A 495 -5.11 11.01 -10.44
N PHE A 496 -6.12 10.63 -11.23
CA PHE A 496 -6.52 9.23 -11.39
C PHE A 496 -5.42 8.45 -12.09
N LYS A 497 -4.93 8.99 -13.21
CA LYS A 497 -3.83 8.39 -13.97
C LYS A 497 -2.61 8.22 -13.07
N LEU A 498 -2.18 9.27 -12.37
CA LEU A 498 -1.04 9.19 -11.46
C LEU A 498 -1.28 8.14 -10.35
N GLY A 499 -2.48 8.16 -9.76
CA GLY A 499 -2.87 7.22 -8.71
C GLY A 499 -2.75 5.78 -9.13
N LEU A 500 -3.22 5.45 -10.33
CA LEU A 500 -3.15 4.10 -10.87
C LEU A 500 -1.71 3.60 -11.04
N TYR A 501 -0.82 4.40 -11.65
CA TYR A 501 0.59 4.00 -11.79
C TYR A 501 1.25 3.76 -10.42
N VAL A 502 1.02 4.67 -9.46
CA VAL A 502 1.63 4.58 -8.12
C VAL A 502 1.04 3.39 -7.35
N HIS A 503 -0.25 3.10 -7.50
CA HIS A 503 -0.95 1.98 -6.88
C HIS A 503 -0.39 0.63 -7.33
N GLU A 504 -0.34 0.42 -8.64
CA GLU A 504 0.14 -0.84 -9.23
C GLU A 504 1.65 -1.06 -8.99
N LEU A 505 2.46 0.02 -9.02
CA LEU A 505 3.86 -0.06 -8.58
C LEU A 505 3.98 -0.33 -7.07
N GLY A 506 3.02 0.14 -6.27
CA GLY A 506 2.90 -0.20 -4.86
C GLY A 506 2.73 -1.71 -4.65
N HIS A 507 1.91 -2.36 -5.48
CA HIS A 507 1.79 -3.81 -5.49
C HIS A 507 3.10 -4.53 -5.82
N CYS A 508 3.87 -4.02 -6.79
CA CYS A 508 5.20 -4.56 -7.10
C CYS A 508 6.14 -4.51 -5.88
N LEU A 509 5.96 -3.53 -4.99
CA LEU A 509 6.69 -3.40 -3.72
C LEU A 509 6.02 -4.10 -2.53
N ASN A 510 5.11 -5.03 -2.82
CA ASN A 510 4.39 -5.87 -1.86
C ASN A 510 3.44 -5.09 -0.93
N LEU A 511 2.93 -3.92 -1.36
CA LEU A 511 1.90 -3.19 -0.62
C LEU A 511 0.51 -3.70 -1.00
N GLN A 512 -0.24 -4.21 -0.02
CA GLN A 512 -1.65 -4.57 -0.15
C GLN A 512 -2.55 -3.33 -0.10
N HIS A 513 -3.79 -3.50 -0.57
CA HIS A 513 -4.86 -2.53 -0.40
C HIS A 513 -5.10 -2.16 1.05
N SER A 514 -5.58 -0.95 1.30
CA SER A 514 -5.78 -0.42 2.65
C SER A 514 -6.64 -1.29 3.57
N TRP A 515 -7.68 -1.95 3.04
CA TRP A 515 -8.56 -2.87 3.79
C TRP A 515 -8.04 -4.32 3.86
N GLN A 516 -7.01 -4.67 3.07
CA GLN A 516 -6.43 -6.01 3.02
C GLN A 516 -5.12 -6.12 3.81
N LYS A 517 -4.60 -5.02 4.38
CA LYS A 517 -3.30 -5.02 5.08
C LYS A 517 -3.27 -6.03 6.24
N ASN A 518 -4.42 -6.29 6.86
CA ASN A 518 -4.55 -7.30 7.92
C ASN A 518 -4.34 -8.75 7.43
N ASP A 519 -4.45 -9.05 6.13
CA ASP A 519 -4.14 -10.38 5.58
C ASP A 519 -2.65 -10.71 5.74
N SER A 520 -1.79 -9.69 5.83
CA SER A 520 -0.37 -9.80 6.16
C SER A 520 -0.02 -9.42 7.61
N GLY A 521 -1.03 -8.97 8.38
CA GLY A 521 -0.93 -8.73 9.83
C GLY A 521 -0.75 -7.29 10.21
N ALA A 522 -0.64 -6.43 9.21
CA ALA A 522 -0.59 -5.01 9.44
C ALA A 522 -1.91 -4.53 10.07
N PRO A 523 -1.83 -3.60 11.02
CA PRO A 523 -3.02 -2.94 11.54
C PRO A 523 -3.72 -2.18 10.41
N LEU A 524 -5.05 -2.29 10.39
CA LEU A 524 -5.89 -1.48 9.52
C LEU A 524 -6.04 -0.06 10.09
N GLY A 525 -6.22 0.91 9.21
CA GLY A 525 -6.61 2.26 9.60
C GLY A 525 -8.09 2.37 10.00
N LEU A 526 -8.59 3.60 10.03
CA LEU A 526 -10.00 3.87 10.35
C LEU A 526 -10.94 3.12 9.40
N ARG A 527 -12.13 2.75 9.89
CA ARG A 527 -13.17 2.05 9.10
C ARG A 527 -12.62 0.79 8.42
N ASP A 528 -11.89 -0.03 9.16
CA ASP A 528 -11.26 -1.27 8.65
C ASP A 528 -10.40 -1.02 7.40
N GLY A 529 -9.63 0.07 7.41
CA GLY A 529 -8.76 0.48 6.31
C GLY A 529 -9.47 1.24 5.19
N ARG A 530 -10.80 1.32 5.17
CA ARG A 530 -11.56 2.12 4.19
C ARG A 530 -11.52 3.62 4.46
N GLY A 531 -11.08 4.03 5.65
CA GLY A 531 -10.82 5.44 5.99
C GLY A 531 -9.40 5.90 5.67
N ASP A 532 -8.55 5.04 5.10
CA ASP A 532 -7.18 5.40 4.74
C ASP A 532 -7.15 6.28 3.48
N LEU A 533 -6.54 7.46 3.61
CA LEU A 533 -6.16 8.32 2.48
C LEU A 533 -4.78 7.89 1.96
N SER A 534 -4.76 6.82 1.18
CA SER A 534 -3.55 6.20 0.62
C SER A 534 -3.64 6.02 -0.90
N TRP A 535 -2.48 6.01 -1.58
CA TRP A 535 -2.35 5.47 -2.92
C TRP A 535 -2.90 4.04 -3.04
N MET A 536 -2.82 3.23 -1.98
CA MET A 536 -3.31 1.84 -1.94
C MET A 536 -4.79 1.72 -1.57
N GLN A 537 -5.57 2.80 -1.64
CA GLN A 537 -7.01 2.80 -1.43
C GLN A 537 -7.75 2.63 -2.76
N TYR A 538 -8.91 1.96 -2.74
CA TYR A 538 -9.90 2.08 -3.80
C TYR A 538 -10.79 3.26 -3.49
N TRP A 539 -10.71 4.26 -4.35
CA TRP A 539 -11.24 5.60 -4.07
C TRP A 539 -12.77 5.59 -3.96
N ASN A 540 -13.46 4.68 -4.66
CA ASN A 540 -14.90 4.44 -4.53
C ASN A 540 -15.31 3.77 -3.21
N MET A 541 -14.41 3.00 -2.57
CA MET A 541 -14.65 2.32 -1.30
C MET A 541 -14.31 3.18 -0.07
N TYR A 542 -13.80 4.39 -0.28
CA TYR A 542 -13.39 5.27 0.80
C TYR A 542 -14.57 5.71 1.68
N ILE A 543 -14.37 5.70 2.99
CA ILE A 543 -15.35 6.15 4.00
C ILE A 543 -14.66 7.13 4.96
N ALA A 544 -15.06 8.39 4.91
CA ALA A 544 -14.57 9.44 5.79
C ALA A 544 -15.08 9.29 7.23
N GLU A 545 -14.46 10.04 8.15
CA GLU A 545 -14.82 10.03 9.58
C GLU A 545 -16.29 10.45 9.81
N ASP A 546 -16.76 11.46 9.05
CA ASP A 546 -18.12 11.99 9.09
C ASP A 546 -19.18 11.09 8.42
N GLY A 547 -18.76 9.93 7.88
CA GLY A 547 -19.61 8.97 7.19
C GLY A 547 -19.83 9.25 5.70
N SER A 548 -19.33 10.38 5.17
CA SER A 548 -19.32 10.60 3.72
C SER A 548 -18.41 9.57 3.03
N SER A 549 -18.77 9.11 1.84
CA SER A 549 -18.07 8.04 1.15
C SER A 549 -18.02 8.25 -0.36
N GLY A 550 -17.15 7.49 -1.02
CA GLY A 550 -17.04 7.46 -2.48
C GLY A 550 -15.93 8.35 -3.03
N TRP A 551 -15.86 8.34 -4.37
CA TRP A 551 -14.76 8.87 -5.16
C TRP A 551 -14.42 10.33 -4.88
N ASP A 552 -15.39 11.22 -5.03
CA ASP A 552 -15.19 12.66 -4.87
C ASP A 552 -14.76 13.00 -3.44
N VAL A 553 -15.26 12.24 -2.47
CA VAL A 553 -14.94 12.41 -1.05
C VAL A 553 -13.47 12.08 -0.80
N PHE A 554 -12.98 10.98 -1.40
CA PHE A 554 -11.57 10.58 -1.34
C PHE A 554 -10.67 11.64 -1.98
N TRP A 555 -10.88 11.94 -3.27
CA TRP A 555 -9.95 12.78 -4.02
C TRP A 555 -9.87 14.20 -3.48
N ARG A 556 -10.97 14.78 -2.97
CA ARG A 556 -10.97 16.09 -2.29
C ARG A 556 -10.13 16.13 -1.01
N ARG A 557 -9.82 14.97 -0.42
CA ARG A 557 -9.09 14.84 0.85
C ARG A 557 -7.73 14.19 0.70
N PHE A 558 -7.45 13.59 -0.46
CA PHE A 558 -6.29 12.75 -0.63
C PHE A 558 -4.99 13.58 -0.73
N PRO A 559 -4.03 13.39 0.19
CA PRO A 559 -2.77 14.15 0.23
C PRO A 559 -1.72 13.69 -0.80
N PHE A 560 -2.06 12.75 -1.69
CA PHE A 560 -1.12 12.14 -2.63
C PHE A 560 0.09 11.51 -1.92
N THR A 561 -0.17 10.71 -0.88
CA THR A 561 0.85 9.99 -0.08
C THR A 561 0.41 8.58 0.29
N PHE A 562 1.37 7.77 0.77
CA PHE A 562 1.12 6.50 1.44
C PHE A 562 0.80 6.70 2.92
N THR A 563 0.11 5.75 3.55
CA THR A 563 -0.16 5.76 5.00
C THR A 563 1.13 5.46 5.81
N PRO A 564 1.18 5.80 7.10
CA PRO A 564 2.38 5.61 7.92
C PRO A 564 2.92 4.16 7.97
N ASN A 565 2.06 3.15 7.97
CA ASN A 565 2.47 1.74 7.92
C ASN A 565 3.05 1.34 6.55
N GLU A 566 2.47 1.82 5.45
CA GLU A 566 3.01 1.61 4.10
C GLU A 566 4.37 2.30 3.93
N LEU A 567 4.53 3.54 4.43
CA LEU A 567 5.83 4.22 4.46
C LEU A 567 6.86 3.41 5.26
N ALA A 568 6.47 2.84 6.40
CA ALA A 568 7.35 1.99 7.19
C ALA A 568 7.75 0.71 6.43
N HIS A 569 6.87 0.12 5.62
CA HIS A 569 7.21 -0.99 4.73
C HIS A 569 8.18 -0.56 3.63
N LEU A 570 7.83 0.46 2.86
CA LEU A 570 8.65 0.97 1.76
C LEU A 570 10.07 1.32 2.22
N ARG A 571 10.20 1.95 3.38
CA ARG A 571 11.47 2.42 3.94
C ARG A 571 12.22 1.35 4.74
N HIS A 572 11.51 0.52 5.50
CA HIS A 572 12.11 -0.32 6.54
C HIS A 572 11.70 -1.80 6.57
N ALA A 573 10.96 -2.29 5.57
CA ALA A 573 10.75 -3.73 5.42
C ALA A 573 12.08 -4.49 5.27
N PHE A 574 12.10 -5.74 5.72
CA PHE A 574 13.22 -6.63 5.46
C PHE A 574 13.39 -6.83 3.97
N ARG A 575 14.63 -6.95 3.48
CA ARG A 575 14.95 -7.00 2.05
C ARG A 575 13.99 -7.87 1.24
N TYR A 576 13.86 -9.13 1.62
CA TYR A 576 13.06 -10.12 0.90
C TYR A 576 11.57 -9.75 0.83
N ASP A 577 11.03 -9.04 1.82
CA ASP A 577 9.60 -8.73 1.89
C ASP A 577 9.18 -7.64 0.89
N ILE A 578 10.15 -6.87 0.37
CA ILE A 578 9.89 -5.71 -0.48
C ILE A 578 10.58 -5.80 -1.85
N ILE A 579 11.77 -6.39 -1.95
CA ILE A 579 12.50 -6.46 -3.22
C ILE A 579 11.68 -7.22 -4.28
N PRO A 580 11.50 -6.69 -5.51
CA PRO A 580 10.94 -7.46 -6.62
C PRO A 580 11.67 -8.79 -6.81
N GLY A 581 10.94 -9.86 -7.11
CA GLY A 581 11.44 -11.24 -7.10
C GLY A 581 11.67 -11.84 -5.70
N GLY A 582 11.39 -11.10 -4.63
CA GLY A 582 11.58 -11.55 -3.24
C GLY A 582 10.50 -12.51 -2.75
N ALA A 583 9.94 -12.21 -1.58
CA ALA A 583 8.81 -12.95 -1.03
C ALA A 583 7.59 -12.86 -1.96
N ASN A 584 6.79 -13.93 -1.94
CA ASN A 584 5.55 -13.99 -2.69
C ASN A 584 4.63 -12.84 -2.29
N TRP A 585 3.92 -12.33 -3.28
CA TRP A 585 2.91 -11.30 -3.16
C TRP A 585 1.92 -11.65 -2.04
N ALA A 586 1.60 -10.66 -1.21
CA ALA A 586 0.65 -10.78 -0.11
C ALA A 586 0.98 -11.83 0.97
N ALA A 587 2.07 -12.59 0.85
CA ALA A 587 2.51 -13.51 1.90
C ALA A 587 3.07 -12.78 3.12
N GLN A 588 3.67 -11.60 2.91
CA GLN A 588 4.40 -10.83 3.92
C GLN A 588 4.25 -9.31 3.72
N GLY A 589 3.06 -8.85 3.29
CA GLY A 589 2.72 -7.48 2.87
C GLY A 589 3.03 -6.35 3.88
N SER A 590 2.33 -5.21 3.77
CA SER A 590 2.70 -3.87 4.33
C SER A 590 2.99 -3.76 5.83
N ALA A 591 2.91 -4.84 6.59
CA ALA A 591 3.82 -5.18 7.68
C ALA A 591 3.54 -6.63 8.07
N ALA A 592 4.43 -7.56 7.74
CA ALA A 592 4.36 -8.94 8.18
C ALA A 592 4.34 -9.06 9.72
N TYR A 593 3.13 -9.08 10.31
CA TYR A 593 2.87 -9.53 11.67
C TYR A 593 2.06 -10.83 11.57
N ALA A 594 2.74 -11.94 11.31
CA ALA A 594 2.26 -13.32 11.50
C ALA A 594 0.76 -13.57 11.17
N THR A 595 0.41 -13.91 9.91
CA THR A 595 -1.01 -14.00 9.49
C THR A 595 -1.48 -15.25 8.79
N THR A 596 -0.91 -16.40 9.12
CA THR A 596 -1.57 -17.63 8.69
C THR A 596 -2.91 -17.89 9.39
N ASP A 597 -3.27 -17.16 10.47
CA ASP A 597 -4.45 -17.50 11.31
C ASP A 597 -5.77 -16.76 11.02
N ARG A 598 -5.80 -15.54 10.48
CA ARG A 598 -7.04 -14.72 10.55
C ARG A 598 -8.04 -14.90 9.39
N ALA A 599 -7.58 -15.10 8.15
CA ALA A 599 -8.47 -15.41 7.02
C ALA A 599 -9.16 -16.78 7.23
N LEU A 600 -8.48 -17.70 7.93
CA LEU A 600 -9.05 -18.97 8.36
C LEU A 600 -10.03 -18.78 9.52
N ALA A 601 -9.74 -17.89 10.48
CA ALA A 601 -10.67 -17.55 11.56
C ALA A 601 -11.94 -16.82 11.08
N ALA A 602 -11.86 -16.03 9.99
CA ALA A 602 -13.01 -15.35 9.39
C ALA A 602 -13.96 -16.31 8.64
N MET A 603 -13.53 -17.56 8.43
CA MET A 603 -14.34 -18.62 7.83
C MET A 603 -15.11 -19.42 8.88
N ASP A 604 -15.12 -18.99 10.15
CA ASP A 604 -16.03 -19.53 11.15
C ASP A 604 -17.47 -19.08 10.87
N ASP A 605 -18.45 -19.88 11.31
CA ASP A 605 -19.86 -19.49 11.18
C ASP A 605 -20.13 -18.20 11.98
N PRO A 606 -20.76 -17.18 11.36
CA PRO A 606 -21.10 -15.96 12.08
C PRO A 606 -22.10 -16.27 13.20
N ILE A 607 -21.99 -15.56 14.32
CA ILE A 607 -22.90 -15.73 15.47
C ILE A 607 -24.35 -15.40 15.07
N ALA A 608 -24.53 -14.48 14.12
CA ALA A 608 -25.78 -14.15 13.44
C ALA A 608 -25.48 -13.60 12.04
N ASP A 609 -26.34 -13.90 11.05
CA ASP A 609 -26.26 -13.38 9.68
C ASP A 609 -27.61 -12.73 9.32
N ASP A 610 -27.61 -11.38 9.22
CA ASP A 610 -28.77 -10.56 8.82
C ASP A 610 -28.57 -9.93 7.42
N SER A 611 -27.58 -10.42 6.66
CA SER A 611 -27.22 -9.87 5.34
C SER A 611 -28.35 -9.98 4.32
N GLY A 612 -29.27 -10.94 4.51
CA GLY A 612 -30.27 -11.30 3.51
C GLY A 612 -29.66 -11.99 2.29
N LEU A 613 -28.52 -12.67 2.46
CA LEU A 613 -27.80 -13.38 1.41
C LEU A 613 -27.46 -14.80 1.84
N ALA A 614 -27.38 -15.72 0.88
CA ALA A 614 -26.91 -17.08 1.07
C ALA A 614 -25.81 -17.41 0.06
N LEU A 615 -24.60 -17.71 0.54
CA LEU A 615 -23.48 -18.17 -0.27
C LEU A 615 -23.42 -19.70 -0.25
N THR A 616 -23.46 -20.34 -1.42
CA THR A 616 -23.39 -21.81 -1.54
C THR A 616 -22.30 -22.21 -2.51
N LEU A 617 -21.48 -23.19 -2.10
CA LEU A 617 -20.50 -23.86 -2.94
C LEU A 617 -20.97 -25.28 -3.26
N SER A 618 -20.84 -25.68 -4.52
CA SER A 618 -21.12 -27.04 -4.99
C SER A 618 -20.03 -27.53 -5.94
N ALA A 619 -19.80 -28.84 -5.95
CA ALA A 619 -18.92 -29.50 -6.90
C ALA A 619 -19.26 -31.00 -6.98
N ARG A 620 -18.92 -31.62 -8.11
CA ARG A 620 -18.89 -33.09 -8.25
C ARG A 620 -17.59 -33.68 -7.69
N PRO A 621 -17.49 -35.00 -7.51
CA PRO A 621 -16.19 -35.66 -7.30
C PRO A 621 -15.29 -35.53 -8.55
N PHE A 622 -13.98 -35.53 -8.32
CA PHE A 622 -12.94 -35.42 -9.34
C PHE A 622 -12.06 -36.67 -9.38
N ALA A 623 -11.52 -36.99 -10.55
CA ALA A 623 -10.47 -37.97 -10.76
C ALA A 623 -9.11 -37.43 -10.28
N TYR A 624 -8.13 -38.34 -10.18
CA TYR A 624 -6.76 -37.95 -9.88
C TYR A 624 -6.18 -37.09 -11.01
N GLY A 625 -5.64 -35.91 -10.68
CA GLY A 625 -5.11 -34.97 -11.66
C GLY A 625 -6.15 -34.11 -12.39
N GLU A 626 -7.43 -34.30 -12.09
CA GLU A 626 -8.49 -33.53 -12.73
C GLU A 626 -8.48 -32.06 -12.25
N PRO A 627 -8.47 -31.08 -13.17
CA PRO A 627 -8.59 -29.66 -12.86
C PRO A 627 -9.85 -29.37 -12.02
N VAL A 628 -9.66 -29.08 -10.73
CA VAL A 628 -10.77 -28.86 -9.80
C VAL A 628 -11.45 -27.53 -10.09
N THR A 629 -12.74 -27.57 -10.40
CA THR A 629 -13.60 -26.39 -10.57
C THR A 629 -14.81 -26.48 -9.64
N ILE A 630 -15.17 -25.40 -8.96
CA ILE A 630 -16.38 -25.35 -8.13
C ILE A 630 -17.40 -24.37 -8.72
N GLU A 631 -18.67 -24.58 -8.42
CA GLU A 631 -19.74 -23.62 -8.67
C GLU A 631 -20.00 -22.80 -7.40
N ILE A 632 -20.11 -21.49 -7.58
CA ILE A 632 -20.39 -20.52 -6.54
C ILE A 632 -21.76 -19.91 -6.85
N LYS A 633 -22.65 -19.93 -5.86
CA LYS A 633 -23.97 -19.31 -5.93
C LYS A 633 -24.13 -18.30 -4.81
N LEU A 634 -24.43 -17.04 -5.15
CA LEU A 634 -24.87 -16.03 -4.18
C LEU A 634 -26.35 -15.74 -4.44
N ALA A 635 -27.20 -16.09 -3.49
CA ALA A 635 -28.64 -15.91 -3.60
C ALA A 635 -29.17 -14.91 -2.57
N ARG A 636 -30.29 -14.27 -2.87
CA ARG A 636 -31.04 -13.52 -1.86
C ARG A 636 -31.66 -14.46 -0.83
N ASP A 637 -31.74 -14.00 0.40
CA ASP A 637 -32.45 -14.63 1.50
C ASP A 637 -33.49 -13.64 2.08
N GLY A 638 -34.77 -13.93 1.83
CA GLY A 638 -35.91 -13.17 2.34
C GLY A 638 -36.21 -11.82 1.67
N ARG A 639 -35.20 -11.02 1.28
CA ARG A 639 -35.37 -9.64 0.76
C ARG A 639 -34.47 -9.31 -0.43
N ASP A 640 -34.75 -8.18 -1.08
CA ASP A 640 -33.88 -7.66 -2.15
C ASP A 640 -32.58 -7.09 -1.55
N VAL A 641 -31.46 -7.39 -2.21
CA VAL A 641 -30.12 -7.00 -1.73
C VAL A 641 -29.21 -6.61 -2.90
N ILE A 642 -28.51 -5.49 -2.72
CA ILE A 642 -27.48 -5.03 -3.66
C ILE A 642 -26.19 -5.81 -3.41
N VAL A 643 -25.62 -6.39 -4.46
CA VAL A 643 -24.42 -7.23 -4.43
C VAL A 643 -23.42 -6.81 -5.50
N HIS A 644 -22.17 -7.24 -5.38
CA HIS A 644 -21.18 -7.14 -6.44
C HIS A 644 -21.54 -8.09 -7.59
N ARG A 645 -21.39 -7.63 -8.84
CA ARG A 645 -21.67 -8.48 -10.02
C ARG A 645 -20.66 -9.62 -10.20
N GLU A 646 -19.39 -9.41 -9.80
CA GLU A 646 -18.30 -10.37 -10.01
C GLU A 646 -18.13 -11.31 -8.81
N LEU A 647 -18.49 -12.59 -8.98
CA LEU A 647 -18.35 -13.65 -7.97
C LEU A 647 -17.12 -14.54 -8.19
N SER A 648 -16.06 -13.99 -8.77
CA SER A 648 -14.83 -14.72 -9.06
C SER A 648 -13.85 -14.65 -7.89
N PRO A 649 -13.09 -15.71 -7.55
CA PRO A 649 -11.96 -15.59 -6.62
C PRO A 649 -10.81 -14.74 -7.18
N LYS A 650 -10.88 -14.33 -8.45
CA LYS A 650 -10.01 -13.31 -9.05
C LYS A 650 -10.35 -11.89 -8.58
N SER A 651 -11.58 -11.67 -8.10
CA SER A 651 -12.00 -10.42 -7.48
C SER A 651 -11.62 -10.40 -6.00
N GLU A 652 -11.75 -9.24 -5.38
CA GLU A 652 -11.48 -9.03 -3.97
C GLU A 652 -12.68 -9.34 -3.06
N TYR A 653 -13.87 -9.60 -3.64
CA TYR A 653 -15.11 -9.80 -2.90
C TYR A 653 -15.28 -11.22 -2.40
N LEU A 654 -14.52 -12.19 -2.94
CA LEU A 654 -14.65 -13.60 -2.62
C LEU A 654 -13.29 -14.19 -2.23
N THR A 655 -13.19 -14.74 -1.02
CA THR A 655 -12.04 -15.52 -0.56
C THR A 655 -12.45 -16.97 -0.39
N ILE A 656 -11.62 -17.91 -0.87
CA ILE A 656 -11.83 -19.35 -0.73
C ILE A 656 -10.67 -19.93 0.08
N ALA A 657 -10.92 -20.89 0.98
CA ALA A 657 -9.89 -21.71 1.57
C ALA A 657 -10.11 -23.19 1.31
N ILE A 658 -8.99 -23.90 1.22
CA ILE A 658 -8.89 -25.30 0.87
C ILE A 658 -8.12 -26.01 1.98
N THR A 659 -8.79 -26.90 2.69
CA THR A 659 -8.18 -27.84 3.63
C THR A 659 -7.87 -29.13 2.91
N ALA A 660 -6.59 -29.46 2.80
CA ALA A 660 -6.09 -30.70 2.23
C ALA A 660 -6.44 -31.91 3.12
N PRO A 661 -6.38 -33.16 2.59
CA PRO A 661 -6.57 -34.38 3.37
C PRO A 661 -5.64 -34.50 4.57
N SER A 662 -4.45 -33.88 4.52
CA SER A 662 -3.49 -33.78 5.61
C SER A 662 -3.97 -32.93 6.80
N GLY A 663 -5.05 -32.16 6.63
CA GLY A 663 -5.56 -31.19 7.60
C GLY A 663 -4.96 -29.79 7.46
N VAL A 664 -4.02 -29.59 6.53
CA VAL A 664 -3.44 -28.27 6.25
C VAL A 664 -4.44 -27.43 5.46
N THR A 665 -4.79 -26.24 5.98
CA THR A 665 -5.65 -25.29 5.27
C THR A 665 -4.84 -24.16 4.66
N ARG A 666 -5.11 -23.86 3.40
CA ARG A 666 -4.53 -22.73 2.64
C ARG A 666 -5.65 -21.91 2.01
N PRO A 667 -5.63 -20.57 2.07
CA PRO A 667 -6.48 -19.76 1.21
C PRO A 667 -6.09 -20.01 -0.27
N PHE A 668 -7.07 -20.16 -1.14
CA PHE A 668 -6.86 -20.19 -2.58
C PHE A 668 -6.52 -18.78 -3.07
N ARG A 669 -5.45 -18.66 -3.84
CA ARG A 669 -5.01 -17.41 -4.42
C ARG A 669 -4.96 -17.56 -5.94
N PRO A 670 -5.71 -16.77 -6.70
CA PRO A 670 -5.80 -16.90 -8.16
C PRO A 670 -4.50 -16.50 -8.87
N LEU A 671 -4.34 -16.98 -10.12
CA LEU A 671 -3.16 -16.70 -10.94
C LEU A 671 -3.00 -15.25 -11.39
N ALA A 672 -4.10 -14.51 -11.53
CA ALA A 672 -4.13 -13.07 -11.72
C ALA A 672 -5.29 -12.50 -10.90
N ARG A 673 -5.07 -11.34 -10.26
CA ARG A 673 -6.12 -10.61 -9.54
C ARG A 673 -6.60 -9.44 -10.38
N HIS A 674 -7.92 -9.24 -10.41
CA HIS A 674 -8.51 -8.13 -11.14
C HIS A 674 -8.79 -6.95 -10.19
N CYS A 675 -8.24 -5.79 -10.52
CA CYS A 675 -8.49 -4.53 -9.81
C CYS A 675 -9.61 -3.72 -10.50
N LYS A 676 -10.84 -4.24 -10.50
CA LYS A 676 -12.00 -3.61 -11.18
C LYS A 676 -12.70 -2.52 -10.38
N GLY A 677 -12.13 -2.07 -9.26
CA GLY A 677 -12.72 -1.04 -8.38
C GLY A 677 -12.85 0.37 -8.98
N HIS A 678 -12.47 0.58 -10.24
CA HIS A 678 -12.37 1.90 -10.86
C HIS A 678 -13.52 2.27 -11.82
N GLY A 679 -14.51 1.39 -12.04
CA GLY A 679 -15.64 1.62 -12.96
C GLY A 679 -17.00 1.78 -12.27
N GLU A 680 -17.95 2.46 -12.94
CA GLU A 680 -19.30 2.76 -12.43
C GLU A 680 -20.24 1.52 -12.37
N ASP A 681 -19.85 0.37 -12.94
CA ASP A 681 -20.75 -0.76 -13.26
C ASP A 681 -20.51 -2.04 -12.43
N THR A 682 -20.17 -1.89 -11.14
CA THR A 682 -19.71 -3.00 -10.26
C THR A 682 -20.80 -3.69 -9.44
N LEU A 683 -22.01 -3.13 -9.39
CA LEU A 683 -23.11 -3.58 -8.52
C LEU A 683 -24.34 -4.06 -9.30
N THR A 684 -25.11 -4.97 -8.71
CA THR A 684 -26.43 -5.40 -9.21
C THR A 684 -27.37 -5.68 -8.04
N ASN A 685 -28.66 -5.84 -8.31
CA ASN A 685 -29.67 -6.13 -7.28
C ASN A 685 -30.21 -7.56 -7.46
N LEU A 686 -30.19 -8.35 -6.39
CA LEU A 686 -30.87 -9.64 -6.36
C LEU A 686 -32.33 -9.44 -5.93
N THR A 687 -33.27 -9.79 -6.80
CA THR A 687 -34.73 -9.59 -6.58
C THR A 687 -35.50 -10.91 -6.60
N ALA A 688 -36.83 -10.87 -6.43
CA ALA A 688 -37.66 -12.05 -6.60
C ALA A 688 -37.57 -12.65 -8.02
N GLU A 689 -37.40 -11.81 -9.04
CA GLU A 689 -37.33 -12.16 -10.45
C GLU A 689 -35.91 -12.62 -10.87
N ALA A 690 -34.87 -12.04 -10.27
CA ALA A 690 -33.47 -12.42 -10.47
C ALA A 690 -32.81 -12.77 -9.11
N PRO A 691 -33.08 -13.97 -8.55
CA PRO A 691 -32.81 -14.24 -7.13
C PRO A 691 -31.36 -14.64 -6.80
N ALA A 692 -30.51 -14.90 -7.80
CA ALA A 692 -29.14 -15.36 -7.56
C ALA A 692 -28.18 -15.02 -8.70
N LEU A 693 -26.89 -14.93 -8.35
CA LEU A 693 -25.76 -14.91 -9.26
C LEU A 693 -25.01 -16.26 -9.17
N TYR A 694 -24.40 -16.65 -10.29
CA TYR A 694 -23.64 -17.90 -10.42
C TYR A 694 -22.27 -17.63 -11.04
N GLU A 695 -21.25 -18.35 -10.59
CA GLU A 695 -19.90 -18.30 -11.15
C GLU A 695 -19.22 -19.68 -11.07
N SER A 696 -18.31 -19.96 -12.01
CA SER A 696 -17.42 -21.10 -11.93
C SER A 696 -15.99 -20.67 -11.58
N ALA A 697 -15.41 -21.30 -10.57
CA ALA A 697 -14.06 -21.03 -10.13
C ALA A 697 -13.16 -22.25 -10.32
N TYR A 698 -12.14 -22.10 -11.16
CA TYR A 698 -11.01 -23.03 -11.19
C TYR A 698 -10.13 -22.85 -9.95
N LEU A 699 -9.92 -23.94 -9.21
CA LEU A 699 -9.14 -24.00 -7.97
C LEU A 699 -7.93 -24.95 -8.04
N GLY A 700 -7.70 -25.61 -9.18
CA GLY A 700 -6.65 -26.64 -9.32
C GLY A 700 -5.25 -26.07 -9.04
N SER A 701 -4.91 -24.98 -9.72
CA SER A 701 -3.65 -24.26 -9.56
C SER A 701 -3.88 -22.76 -9.39
N GLY A 702 -3.01 -22.12 -8.62
CA GLY A 702 -3.06 -20.71 -8.27
C GLY A 702 -1.67 -20.19 -7.86
N ALA A 703 -1.64 -19.10 -7.09
CA ALA A 703 -0.42 -18.45 -6.64
C ALA A 703 0.52 -19.32 -5.82
N ASP A 704 -0.03 -20.25 -5.06
CA ASP A 704 0.74 -21.14 -4.20
C ASP A 704 1.01 -22.49 -4.88
N GLY A 705 0.97 -22.53 -6.22
CA GLY A 705 1.09 -23.73 -7.05
C GLY A 705 -0.19 -24.58 -7.02
N GLN A 706 -0.01 -25.90 -7.07
CA GLN A 706 -1.10 -26.86 -7.07
C GLN A 706 -1.78 -27.00 -5.69
N TYR A 707 -3.11 -26.96 -5.67
CA TYR A 707 -3.91 -27.07 -4.44
C TYR A 707 -4.45 -28.47 -4.16
N PHE A 708 -4.60 -29.30 -5.20
CA PHE A 708 -5.24 -30.63 -5.14
C PHE A 708 -4.32 -31.76 -5.65
N THR A 709 -3.15 -31.92 -5.03
CA THR A 709 -2.14 -32.91 -5.44
C THR A 709 -2.37 -34.32 -4.89
N ASP A 710 -3.03 -34.43 -3.74
CA ASP A 710 -3.25 -35.71 -3.05
C ASP A 710 -4.66 -36.25 -3.30
N PRO A 711 -4.84 -37.57 -3.53
CA PRO A 711 -6.15 -38.20 -3.46
C PRO A 711 -6.76 -38.09 -2.05
N GLY A 712 -8.07 -37.89 -1.93
CA GLY A 712 -8.74 -37.84 -0.64
C GLY A 712 -9.90 -36.85 -0.55
N LEU A 713 -10.29 -36.54 0.68
CA LEU A 713 -11.35 -35.58 0.99
C LEU A 713 -10.73 -34.23 1.34
N TYR A 714 -11.04 -33.23 0.54
CA TYR A 714 -10.73 -31.83 0.79
C TYR A 714 -11.97 -31.15 1.36
N ARG A 715 -11.76 -30.11 2.16
CA ARG A 715 -12.83 -29.19 2.56
C ARG A 715 -12.57 -27.84 1.93
N VAL A 716 -13.60 -27.27 1.32
CA VAL A 716 -13.56 -25.96 0.68
C VAL A 716 -14.61 -25.08 1.34
N ARG A 717 -14.23 -23.86 1.70
CA ARG A 717 -15.12 -22.87 2.29
C ARG A 717 -14.84 -21.51 1.68
N ALA A 718 -15.87 -20.69 1.52
CA ALA A 718 -15.74 -19.36 0.96
C ALA A 718 -16.36 -18.32 1.89
N VAL A 719 -15.86 -17.10 1.75
CA VAL A 719 -16.34 -15.89 2.40
C VAL A 719 -16.53 -14.83 1.33
N TYR A 720 -17.73 -14.28 1.27
CA TYR A 720 -18.09 -13.15 0.41
C TYR A 720 -18.25 -11.88 1.24
N SER A 721 -17.66 -10.77 0.76
CA SER A 721 -17.84 -9.44 1.35
C SER A 721 -18.86 -8.65 0.53
N ALA A 722 -19.99 -8.30 1.16
CA ALA A 722 -21.06 -7.53 0.53
C ALA A 722 -20.73 -6.02 0.50
N PRO A 723 -21.38 -5.24 -0.38
CA PRO A 723 -21.15 -3.80 -0.51
C PRO A 723 -21.39 -3.00 0.79
N ASP A 724 -22.30 -3.46 1.64
CA ASP A 724 -22.64 -2.84 2.93
C ASP A 724 -21.67 -3.19 4.08
N GLY A 725 -20.66 -4.01 3.80
CA GLY A 725 -19.68 -4.50 4.78
C GLY A 725 -20.04 -5.83 5.44
N SER A 726 -21.18 -6.44 5.11
CA SER A 726 -21.55 -7.77 5.61
C SER A 726 -20.60 -8.85 5.09
N THR A 727 -20.39 -9.89 5.90
CA THR A 727 -19.57 -11.06 5.55
C THR A 727 -20.47 -12.28 5.49
N VAL A 728 -20.57 -12.91 4.31
CA VAL A 728 -21.43 -14.08 4.07
C VAL A 728 -20.55 -15.31 3.90
N VAL A 729 -20.74 -16.32 4.75
CA VAL A 729 -19.93 -17.53 4.76
C VAL A 729 -20.66 -18.67 4.05
N SER A 730 -19.95 -19.46 3.27
CA SER A 730 -20.54 -20.61 2.58
C SER A 730 -20.74 -21.83 3.47
N ASN A 731 -21.52 -22.79 2.96
CA ASN A 731 -21.43 -24.18 3.42
C ASN A 731 -19.98 -24.70 3.32
N THR A 732 -19.63 -25.66 4.17
CA THR A 732 -18.39 -26.43 4.00
C THR A 732 -18.60 -27.47 2.91
N LEU A 733 -18.04 -27.21 1.72
CA LEU A 733 -18.07 -28.14 0.60
C LEU A 733 -17.02 -29.24 0.81
N THR A 734 -17.42 -30.51 0.72
CA THR A 734 -16.47 -31.62 0.67
C THR A 734 -16.16 -31.98 -0.77
N VAL A 735 -14.94 -31.73 -1.21
CA VAL A 735 -14.46 -32.11 -2.54
C VAL A 735 -13.72 -33.44 -2.43
N ARG A 736 -14.12 -34.43 -3.24
CA ARG A 736 -13.49 -35.76 -3.27
C ARG A 736 -12.62 -35.91 -4.50
N ILE A 737 -11.31 -36.08 -4.30
CA ILE A 737 -10.36 -36.51 -5.33
C ILE A 737 -10.21 -38.03 -5.24
N ARG A 738 -10.53 -38.74 -6.32
CA ARG A 738 -10.43 -40.20 -6.38
C ARG A 738 -8.98 -40.65 -6.54
N LEU A 739 -8.69 -41.89 -6.15
CA LEU A 739 -7.42 -42.54 -6.46
C LEU A 739 -7.37 -42.90 -7.95
N PRO A 740 -6.19 -42.87 -8.61
CA PRO A 740 -6.05 -43.41 -9.95
C PRO A 740 -6.31 -44.92 -9.92
N LEU A 741 -7.07 -45.45 -10.89
CA LEU A 741 -7.42 -46.88 -10.94
C LEU A 741 -6.36 -47.68 -11.68
N THR A 742 -5.67 -47.04 -12.64
CA THR A 742 -4.63 -47.64 -13.47
C THR A 742 -3.36 -46.80 -13.48
N GLY A 743 -2.26 -47.37 -13.98
CA GLY A 743 -1.05 -46.59 -14.23
C GLY A 743 -1.26 -45.49 -15.26
N ASP A 744 -2.10 -45.73 -16.28
CA ASP A 744 -2.44 -44.72 -17.28
C ASP A 744 -3.24 -43.57 -16.68
N ASP A 745 -4.17 -43.83 -15.75
CA ASP A 745 -4.88 -42.78 -15.01
C ASP A 745 -3.91 -41.94 -14.16
N GLN A 746 -2.91 -42.59 -13.57
CA GLN A 746 -1.88 -41.91 -12.78
C GLN A 746 -1.03 -41.01 -13.68
N PHE A 747 -0.51 -41.53 -14.79
CA PHE A 747 0.32 -40.76 -15.72
C PHE A 747 -0.46 -39.58 -16.34
N ALA A 748 -1.70 -39.81 -16.79
CA ALA A 748 -2.54 -38.76 -17.33
C ALA A 748 -2.83 -37.66 -16.29
N GLY A 749 -3.02 -38.04 -15.03
CA GLY A 749 -3.20 -37.08 -13.94
C GLY A 749 -1.93 -36.29 -13.60
N GLU A 750 -0.77 -36.95 -13.56
CA GLU A 750 0.52 -36.31 -13.29
C GLU A 750 0.89 -35.25 -14.33
N LEU A 751 0.50 -35.43 -15.61
CA LEU A 751 0.70 -34.43 -16.67
C LEU A 751 -0.02 -33.10 -16.39
N LEU A 752 -1.14 -33.11 -15.66
CA LEU A 752 -1.89 -31.89 -15.29
C LEU A 752 -1.51 -31.33 -13.92
N MET A 753 -0.73 -32.08 -13.14
CA MET A 753 -0.29 -31.70 -11.79
C MET A 753 1.09 -31.03 -11.77
N ASP A 754 1.75 -30.87 -12.91
CA ASP A 754 2.94 -30.01 -13.01
C ASP A 754 2.54 -28.53 -12.84
N ASP A 755 3.44 -27.71 -12.28
CA ASP A 755 3.16 -26.29 -12.04
C ASP A 755 2.91 -25.54 -13.36
N GLN A 756 3.65 -25.84 -14.45
CA GLN A 756 3.43 -25.20 -15.75
C GLN A 756 2.09 -25.60 -16.37
N ALA A 757 1.72 -26.88 -16.27
CA ALA A 757 0.43 -27.38 -16.74
C ALA A 757 -0.73 -26.73 -15.97
N GLY A 758 -0.60 -26.60 -14.64
CA GLY A 758 -1.55 -25.87 -13.81
C GLY A 758 -1.70 -24.41 -14.22
N THR A 759 -0.59 -23.75 -14.55
CA THR A 759 -0.64 -22.37 -15.04
C THR A 759 -1.32 -22.24 -16.39
N LEU A 760 -1.01 -23.13 -17.34
CA LEU A 760 -1.71 -23.18 -18.63
C LEU A 760 -3.22 -23.39 -18.44
N MET A 761 -3.65 -24.23 -17.49
CA MET A 761 -5.08 -24.41 -17.21
C MET A 761 -5.74 -23.13 -16.70
N ALA A 762 -5.09 -22.35 -15.84
CA ALA A 762 -5.67 -21.11 -15.34
C ALA A 762 -5.65 -19.95 -16.35
N LEU A 763 -4.68 -19.96 -17.28
CA LEU A 763 -4.55 -18.99 -18.38
C LEU A 763 -5.38 -19.38 -19.63
N LEU A 764 -5.96 -20.59 -19.63
CA LEU A 764 -6.58 -21.23 -20.80
C LEU A 764 -5.59 -21.30 -21.99
N GLY A 765 -4.38 -21.77 -21.70
CA GLY A 765 -3.24 -21.93 -22.61
C GLY A 765 -2.32 -20.71 -22.72
N SER A 766 -1.15 -20.88 -23.34
CA SER A 766 -0.15 -19.83 -23.57
C SER A 766 0.88 -20.22 -24.64
N ASP A 767 1.34 -19.27 -25.44
CA ASP A 767 2.45 -19.47 -26.40
C ASP A 767 3.83 -19.15 -25.78
N SER A 768 3.90 -18.89 -24.47
CA SER A 768 5.14 -18.55 -23.78
C SER A 768 6.16 -19.70 -23.85
N PRO A 769 7.39 -19.45 -24.32
CA PRO A 769 8.46 -20.46 -24.31
C PRO A 769 8.80 -20.97 -22.91
N ALA A 770 8.55 -20.17 -21.87
CA ALA A 770 8.76 -20.57 -20.47
C ALA A 770 7.81 -21.69 -20.03
N LEU A 771 6.64 -21.80 -20.66
CA LEU A 771 5.61 -22.80 -20.39
C LEU A 771 5.65 -23.97 -21.39
N GLN A 772 6.74 -24.11 -22.17
CA GLN A 772 6.84 -25.14 -23.20
C GLN A 772 6.70 -26.55 -22.64
N ALA A 773 7.27 -26.85 -21.47
CA ALA A 773 7.14 -28.18 -20.87
C ALA A 773 5.69 -28.48 -20.46
N GLY A 774 4.96 -27.49 -19.97
CA GLY A 774 3.51 -27.61 -19.74
C GLY A 774 2.73 -27.83 -21.05
N ASN A 775 3.06 -27.11 -22.12
CA ASN A 775 2.42 -27.30 -23.43
C ASN A 775 2.69 -28.69 -24.00
N ASP A 776 3.92 -29.20 -23.84
CA ASP A 776 4.30 -30.56 -24.23
C ASP A 776 3.51 -31.59 -23.41
N ALA A 777 3.28 -31.34 -22.11
CA ALA A 777 2.46 -32.21 -21.26
C ALA A 777 0.98 -32.22 -21.68
N LEU A 778 0.41 -31.06 -22.02
CA LEU A 778 -0.94 -30.98 -22.57
C LEU A 778 -1.05 -31.73 -23.90
N ALA A 779 -0.07 -31.59 -24.79
CA ALA A 779 -0.02 -32.31 -26.06
C ALA A 779 0.12 -33.82 -25.86
N GLU A 780 0.98 -34.28 -24.94
CA GLU A 780 1.07 -35.70 -24.61
C GLU A 780 -0.28 -36.24 -24.10
N LEU A 781 -1.00 -35.46 -23.28
CA LEU A 781 -2.31 -35.85 -22.78
C LEU A 781 -3.34 -36.00 -23.92
N SER A 782 -3.41 -35.04 -24.84
CA SER A 782 -4.35 -35.10 -25.96
C SER A 782 -3.96 -36.13 -27.03
N ASP A 783 -2.68 -36.42 -27.24
CA ASP A 783 -2.21 -37.37 -28.24
C ASP A 783 -2.22 -38.82 -27.75
N ARG A 784 -1.56 -39.09 -26.62
CA ARG A 784 -1.37 -40.45 -26.10
C ARG A 784 -2.59 -40.94 -25.32
N PHE A 785 -3.30 -40.03 -24.68
CA PHE A 785 -4.46 -40.33 -23.83
C PHE A 785 -5.76 -39.70 -24.35
N ALA A 786 -5.91 -39.57 -25.68
CA ALA A 786 -7.08 -38.96 -26.33
C ALA A 786 -8.45 -39.49 -25.84
N GLY A 787 -8.53 -40.77 -25.49
CA GLY A 787 -9.76 -41.39 -24.97
C GLY A 787 -9.93 -41.30 -23.45
N HIS A 788 -8.96 -40.71 -22.73
CA HIS A 788 -9.02 -40.57 -21.28
C HIS A 788 -9.88 -39.35 -20.90
N PRO A 789 -10.69 -39.42 -19.83
CA PRO A 789 -11.57 -38.31 -19.43
C PRO A 789 -10.86 -36.98 -19.18
N LEU A 790 -9.55 -37.00 -18.85
CA LEU A 790 -8.77 -35.78 -18.62
C LEU A 790 -8.35 -35.05 -19.91
N ALA A 791 -8.38 -35.71 -21.07
CA ALA A 791 -7.99 -35.08 -22.34
C ALA A 791 -8.86 -33.87 -22.68
N VAL A 792 -10.12 -33.84 -22.20
CA VAL A 792 -11.05 -32.72 -22.33
C VAL A 792 -10.44 -31.37 -21.89
N TYR A 793 -9.60 -31.39 -20.85
CA TYR A 793 -8.99 -30.18 -20.29
C TYR A 793 -7.82 -29.68 -21.14
N SER A 794 -7.03 -30.60 -21.70
CA SER A 794 -6.01 -30.25 -22.69
C SER A 794 -6.66 -29.66 -23.95
N HIS A 795 -7.68 -30.32 -24.49
CA HIS A 795 -8.45 -29.83 -25.63
C HIS A 795 -9.06 -28.43 -25.38
N LEU A 796 -9.59 -28.17 -24.18
CA LEU A 796 -10.09 -26.84 -23.81
C LEU A 796 -8.97 -25.78 -23.83
N ALA A 797 -7.84 -26.04 -23.15
CA ALA A 797 -6.75 -25.07 -23.03
C ALA A 797 -6.05 -24.83 -24.38
N GLN A 798 -5.77 -25.88 -25.13
CA GLN A 798 -5.18 -25.81 -26.47
C GLN A 798 -6.12 -25.10 -27.45
N GLY A 799 -7.39 -25.47 -27.49
CA GLY A 799 -8.37 -24.86 -28.39
C GLY A 799 -8.67 -23.40 -28.07
N ALA A 800 -8.77 -23.05 -26.78
CA ALA A 800 -8.95 -21.66 -26.36
C ALA A 800 -7.76 -20.79 -26.77
N ASN A 801 -6.53 -21.30 -26.63
CA ASN A 801 -5.33 -20.59 -27.05
C ASN A 801 -5.21 -20.48 -28.57
N ALA A 802 -5.43 -21.57 -29.31
CA ALA A 802 -5.38 -21.57 -30.78
C ALA A 802 -6.40 -20.61 -31.40
N GLY A 803 -7.60 -20.49 -30.81
CA GLY A 803 -8.71 -19.69 -31.34
C GLY A 803 -8.62 -18.19 -31.06
N ARG A 804 -7.70 -17.75 -30.20
CA ARG A 804 -7.41 -16.33 -29.98
C ARG A 804 -6.25 -15.87 -30.84
N ASP A 805 -6.24 -14.57 -31.11
CA ASP A 805 -5.04 -13.85 -31.47
C ASP A 805 -4.07 -13.91 -30.27
N TYR A 806 -2.77 -14.00 -30.52
CA TYR A 806 -1.77 -13.98 -29.44
C TYR A 806 -0.68 -12.96 -29.76
N GLN A 807 -0.56 -11.94 -28.90
CA GLN A 807 0.37 -10.84 -29.07
C GLN A 807 1.72 -11.17 -28.44
N HIS A 808 2.78 -11.10 -29.24
CA HIS A 808 4.16 -11.13 -28.81
C HIS A 808 4.80 -9.78 -29.03
N ILE A 809 5.75 -9.39 -28.19
CA ILE A 809 6.67 -8.30 -28.54
C ILE A 809 8.00 -8.91 -28.97
N VAL A 810 8.37 -8.68 -30.23
CA VAL A 810 9.60 -9.19 -30.83
C VAL A 810 10.34 -8.02 -31.47
N ASN A 811 11.56 -7.76 -31.01
CA ASN A 811 12.40 -6.66 -31.50
C ASN A 811 11.69 -5.28 -31.44
N GLY A 812 10.95 -5.01 -30.35
CA GLY A 812 10.24 -3.74 -30.14
C GLY A 812 8.99 -3.54 -31.02
N ARG A 813 8.47 -4.62 -31.63
CA ARG A 813 7.24 -4.60 -32.42
C ARG A 813 6.28 -5.66 -31.92
N ILE A 814 4.99 -5.32 -31.89
CA ILE A 814 3.94 -6.31 -31.66
C ILE A 814 3.85 -7.19 -32.89
N GLN A 815 4.06 -8.49 -32.73
CA GLN A 815 3.71 -9.51 -33.70
C GLN A 815 2.52 -10.28 -33.18
N VAL A 816 1.48 -10.43 -34.00
CA VAL A 816 0.32 -11.22 -33.62
C VAL A 816 0.32 -12.53 -34.36
N ARG A 817 0.28 -13.63 -33.59
CA ARG A 817 -0.08 -14.93 -34.13
C ARG A 817 -1.59 -14.89 -34.40
N PRO A 818 -2.04 -14.99 -35.67
CA PRO A 818 -3.46 -15.07 -35.97
C PRO A 818 -4.04 -16.38 -35.42
N PRO A 819 -5.36 -16.44 -35.16
CA PRO A 819 -6.02 -17.65 -34.71
C PRO A 819 -5.78 -18.81 -35.68
N ASP A 820 -5.38 -19.97 -35.17
CA ASP A 820 -5.44 -21.22 -35.93
C ASP A 820 -6.87 -21.75 -35.79
N THR A 821 -7.76 -21.25 -36.65
CA THR A 821 -9.18 -21.58 -36.57
C THR A 821 -9.44 -23.07 -36.79
N LYS A 822 -8.58 -23.76 -37.54
CA LYS A 822 -8.73 -25.19 -37.81
C LYS A 822 -8.41 -26.03 -36.57
N ASP A 823 -7.26 -25.76 -35.95
CA ASP A 823 -6.90 -26.45 -34.72
C ASP A 823 -7.88 -26.09 -33.60
N ALA A 824 -8.20 -24.80 -33.44
CA ALA A 824 -9.16 -24.33 -32.44
C ALA A 824 -10.54 -25.01 -32.55
N VAL A 825 -11.11 -25.11 -33.76
CA VAL A 825 -12.38 -25.85 -33.99
C VAL A 825 -12.21 -27.32 -33.60
N THR A 826 -11.11 -27.97 -33.99
CA THR A 826 -10.84 -29.38 -33.68
C THR A 826 -10.81 -29.62 -32.17
N GLN A 827 -9.98 -28.84 -31.46
CA GLN A 827 -9.77 -28.98 -30.03
C GLN A 827 -11.03 -28.60 -29.23
N LEU A 828 -11.66 -27.46 -29.53
CA LEU A 828 -12.87 -27.04 -28.81
C LEU A 828 -14.06 -27.98 -29.06
N THR A 829 -14.22 -28.52 -30.28
CA THR A 829 -15.26 -29.51 -30.57
C THR A 829 -15.03 -30.79 -29.76
N ALA A 830 -13.79 -31.28 -29.70
CA ALA A 830 -13.45 -32.45 -28.88
C ALA A 830 -13.77 -32.22 -27.39
N ALA A 831 -13.44 -31.03 -26.86
CA ALA A 831 -13.76 -30.67 -25.49
C ALA A 831 -15.28 -30.59 -25.23
N ILE A 832 -16.04 -30.00 -26.16
CA ILE A 832 -17.50 -29.82 -26.05
C ILE A 832 -18.22 -31.16 -26.17
N ASP A 833 -17.92 -31.96 -27.20
CA ASP A 833 -18.59 -33.23 -27.44
C ASP A 833 -18.39 -34.19 -26.26
N ALA A 834 -17.18 -34.23 -25.69
CA ALA A 834 -16.87 -35.00 -24.48
C ALA A 834 -17.61 -34.49 -23.22
N SER A 835 -18.14 -33.26 -23.24
CA SER A 835 -18.78 -32.59 -22.11
C SER A 835 -20.31 -32.47 -22.23
N THR A 836 -20.91 -32.89 -23.34
CA THR A 836 -22.38 -32.92 -23.50
C THR A 836 -23.06 -34.08 -22.74
N GLY A 837 -22.26 -35.00 -22.18
CA GLY A 837 -22.70 -36.09 -21.31
C GLY A 837 -22.63 -35.73 -19.82
N PRO A 838 -22.72 -36.72 -18.90
CA PRO A 838 -22.63 -36.50 -17.46
C PRO A 838 -21.21 -36.19 -16.95
N ASP A 839 -20.20 -36.36 -17.80
CA ASP A 839 -18.78 -36.18 -17.50
C ASP A 839 -18.22 -35.00 -18.32
N GLY A 840 -17.03 -34.49 -17.97
CA GLY A 840 -16.35 -33.41 -18.69
C GLY A 840 -16.46 -32.04 -18.01
N LEU A 841 -16.52 -30.97 -18.81
CA LEU A 841 -16.56 -29.58 -18.33
C LEU A 841 -17.85 -29.31 -17.55
N ASN A 842 -17.78 -28.44 -16.52
CA ASN A 842 -19.00 -27.97 -15.86
C ASN A 842 -19.84 -27.07 -16.79
N ASN A 843 -21.14 -26.94 -16.52
CA ASN A 843 -22.09 -26.23 -17.40
C ASN A 843 -21.67 -24.79 -17.74
N ILE A 844 -21.12 -24.04 -16.78
CA ILE A 844 -20.67 -22.66 -16.99
C ILE A 844 -19.46 -22.64 -17.94
N THR A 845 -18.51 -23.56 -17.75
CA THR A 845 -17.32 -23.69 -18.59
C THR A 845 -17.68 -24.21 -19.98
N LEU A 846 -18.64 -25.14 -20.08
CA LEU A 846 -19.18 -25.64 -21.34
C LEU A 846 -19.84 -24.52 -22.15
N ASN A 847 -20.68 -23.69 -21.51
CA ASN A 847 -21.24 -22.50 -22.13
C ASN A 847 -20.14 -21.58 -22.69
N ALA A 848 -19.13 -21.25 -21.88
CA ALA A 848 -18.00 -20.43 -22.32
C ALA A 848 -17.23 -21.08 -23.49
N ALA A 849 -17.04 -22.40 -23.49
CA ALA A 849 -16.39 -23.13 -24.57
C ALA A 849 -17.21 -23.11 -25.88
N MET A 850 -18.53 -23.28 -25.79
CA MET A 850 -19.42 -23.22 -26.97
C MET A 850 -19.46 -21.81 -27.58
N ARG A 851 -19.52 -20.76 -26.76
CA ARG A 851 -19.41 -19.37 -27.25
C ARG A 851 -18.07 -19.11 -27.93
N ARG A 852 -16.97 -19.59 -27.35
CA ARG A 852 -15.64 -19.53 -28.00
C ARG A 852 -15.63 -20.27 -29.34
N LEU A 853 -16.20 -21.47 -29.40
CA LEU A 853 -16.28 -22.23 -30.65
C LEU A 853 -17.08 -21.45 -31.73
N ALA A 854 -18.20 -20.83 -31.37
CA ALA A 854 -18.96 -19.97 -32.27
C ALA A 854 -18.13 -18.79 -32.80
N THR A 855 -17.41 -18.09 -31.91
CA THR A 855 -16.48 -17.02 -32.31
C THR A 855 -15.39 -17.52 -33.26
N VAL A 856 -14.86 -18.72 -33.04
CA VAL A 856 -13.83 -19.31 -33.92
C VAL A 856 -14.42 -19.69 -35.29
N HIS A 857 -15.63 -20.25 -35.37
CA HIS A 857 -16.31 -20.50 -36.65
C HIS A 857 -16.56 -19.20 -37.42
N ALA A 858 -16.99 -18.14 -36.74
CA ALA A 858 -17.14 -16.82 -37.35
C ALA A 858 -15.80 -16.27 -37.87
N LYS A 859 -14.72 -16.39 -37.10
CA LYS A 859 -13.35 -16.05 -37.54
C LYS A 859 -12.88 -16.88 -38.74
N ALA A 860 -13.36 -18.13 -38.88
CA ALA A 860 -13.12 -18.98 -40.04
C ALA A 860 -13.98 -18.62 -41.27
N GLY A 861 -14.92 -17.67 -41.13
CA GLY A 861 -15.87 -17.27 -42.18
C GLY A 861 -17.13 -18.12 -42.25
N ASP A 862 -17.36 -19.01 -41.28
CA ASP A 862 -18.53 -19.90 -41.22
C ASP A 862 -19.57 -19.38 -40.22
N LEU A 863 -20.27 -18.32 -40.60
CA LEU A 863 -21.32 -17.71 -39.77
C LEU A 863 -22.52 -18.63 -39.56
N ALA A 864 -22.78 -19.56 -40.49
CA ALA A 864 -23.86 -20.52 -40.37
C ALA A 864 -23.58 -21.52 -39.24
N GLU A 865 -22.36 -22.06 -39.21
CA GLU A 865 -21.96 -22.96 -38.12
C GLU A 865 -21.80 -22.20 -36.79
N ALA A 866 -21.32 -20.96 -36.81
CA ALA A 866 -21.26 -20.13 -35.61
C ALA A 866 -22.65 -19.94 -34.97
N ASP A 867 -23.68 -19.64 -35.76
CA ASP A 867 -25.05 -19.54 -35.26
C ASP A 867 -25.60 -20.90 -34.82
N ALA A 868 -25.31 -21.98 -35.57
CA ALA A 868 -25.71 -23.34 -35.20
C ALA A 868 -25.15 -23.75 -33.81
N VAL A 869 -23.91 -23.36 -33.50
CA VAL A 869 -23.30 -23.59 -32.17
C VAL A 869 -24.03 -22.81 -31.07
N LEU A 870 -24.41 -21.55 -31.33
CA LEU A 870 -25.16 -20.73 -30.36
C LEU A 870 -26.59 -21.24 -30.15
N VAL A 871 -27.26 -21.73 -31.20
CA VAL A 871 -28.56 -22.41 -31.07
C VAL A 871 -28.41 -23.70 -30.26
N ARG A 872 -27.39 -24.51 -30.56
CA ARG A 872 -27.08 -25.74 -29.82
C ARG A 872 -26.79 -25.47 -28.35
N LEU A 873 -26.12 -24.35 -28.03
CA LEU A 873 -25.86 -23.89 -26.66
C LEU A 873 -27.16 -23.68 -25.89
N VAL A 874 -28.10 -22.90 -26.44
CA VAL A 874 -29.38 -22.62 -25.78
C VAL A 874 -30.22 -23.89 -25.68
N ASP A 875 -30.29 -24.69 -26.76
CA ASP A 875 -31.05 -25.93 -26.78
C ASP A 875 -30.53 -26.94 -25.74
N HIS A 876 -29.21 -27.04 -25.56
CA HIS A 876 -28.60 -27.94 -24.59
C HIS A 876 -29.03 -27.62 -23.15
N PHE A 877 -29.11 -26.34 -22.77
CA PHE A 877 -29.46 -25.95 -21.41
C PHE A 877 -30.97 -25.77 -21.16
N ARG A 878 -31.81 -25.80 -22.20
CA ARG A 878 -33.24 -25.45 -22.11
C ARG A 878 -34.00 -26.20 -21.02
N ASP A 879 -33.74 -27.49 -20.87
CA ASP A 879 -34.46 -28.37 -19.92
C ASP A 879 -33.67 -28.62 -18.62
N ASP A 880 -32.40 -28.19 -18.55
CA ASP A 880 -31.46 -28.54 -17.47
C ASP A 880 -31.19 -27.39 -16.48
N VAL A 881 -31.63 -26.16 -16.78
CA VAL A 881 -31.43 -24.98 -15.91
C VAL A 881 -32.73 -24.22 -15.61
N PRO A 882 -32.80 -23.46 -14.49
CA PRO A 882 -33.95 -22.60 -14.20
C PRO A 882 -34.16 -21.50 -15.24
N ALA A 883 -35.42 -21.06 -15.43
CA ALA A 883 -35.78 -20.05 -16.44
C ALA A 883 -34.92 -18.76 -16.43
N PRO A 884 -34.61 -18.13 -15.27
CA PRO A 884 -33.73 -16.95 -15.26
C PRO A 884 -32.31 -17.25 -15.75
N VAL A 885 -31.79 -18.44 -15.47
CA VAL A 885 -30.45 -18.87 -15.94
C VAL A 885 -30.48 -19.11 -17.44
N LEU A 886 -31.57 -19.66 -17.97
CA LEU A 886 -31.75 -19.83 -19.40
C LEU A 886 -31.86 -18.48 -20.13
N GLU A 887 -32.54 -17.49 -19.54
CA GLU A 887 -32.59 -16.12 -20.05
C GLU A 887 -31.19 -15.48 -20.10
N ASP A 888 -30.37 -15.66 -19.06
CA ASP A 888 -28.98 -15.20 -19.05
C ASP A 888 -28.13 -15.89 -20.13
N ILE A 889 -28.29 -17.21 -20.32
CA ILE A 889 -27.59 -17.96 -21.39
C ILE A 889 -28.02 -17.46 -22.77
N GLN A 890 -29.33 -17.20 -22.97
CA GLN A 890 -29.85 -16.64 -24.20
C GLN A 890 -29.25 -15.24 -24.46
N ALA A 891 -29.24 -14.37 -23.46
CA ALA A 891 -28.66 -13.04 -23.56
C ALA A 891 -27.14 -13.09 -23.88
N GLN A 892 -26.40 -14.03 -23.29
CA GLN A 892 -25.00 -14.26 -23.61
C GLN A 892 -24.79 -14.76 -25.05
N ALA A 893 -25.65 -15.66 -25.52
CA ALA A 893 -25.61 -16.15 -26.90
C ALA A 893 -25.95 -15.04 -27.89
N ASP A 894 -26.94 -14.20 -27.58
CA ASP A 894 -27.35 -13.06 -28.40
C ASP A 894 -26.27 -11.98 -28.46
N ALA A 895 -25.66 -11.64 -27.32
CA ALA A 895 -24.51 -10.73 -27.28
C ALA A 895 -23.33 -11.28 -28.11
N THR A 896 -23.05 -12.58 -28.00
CA THR A 896 -22.02 -13.23 -28.83
C THR A 896 -22.39 -13.16 -30.32
N ARG A 897 -23.67 -13.35 -30.67
CA ARG A 897 -24.17 -13.23 -32.04
C ARG A 897 -23.98 -11.81 -32.59
N GLU A 898 -24.26 -10.80 -31.78
CA GLU A 898 -24.03 -9.39 -32.13
C GLU A 898 -22.54 -9.10 -32.34
N GLU A 899 -21.66 -9.66 -31.50
CA GLU A 899 -20.21 -9.48 -31.60
C GLU A 899 -19.59 -10.12 -32.85
N ILE A 900 -20.14 -11.26 -33.32
CA ILE A 900 -19.58 -12.00 -34.48
C ILE A 900 -20.15 -11.55 -35.83
N LEU A 901 -21.23 -10.76 -35.85
CA LEU A 901 -21.83 -10.25 -37.09
C LEU A 901 -21.13 -8.97 -37.56
N PRO A 902 -20.80 -8.83 -38.86
CA PRO A 902 -20.31 -7.57 -39.40
C PRO A 902 -21.39 -6.48 -39.31
N THR A 903 -21.00 -5.26 -38.96
CA THR A 903 -21.85 -4.07 -38.70
C THR A 903 -22.88 -3.66 -39.77
N ASP A 904 -23.02 -4.38 -40.89
CA ASP A 904 -23.92 -4.07 -42.01
C ASP A 904 -24.82 -5.23 -42.48
N THR A 905 -25.03 -6.28 -41.67
CA THR A 905 -25.96 -7.38 -42.03
C THR A 905 -27.26 -7.29 -41.19
N PRO A 906 -28.47 -7.23 -41.79
CA PRO A 906 -29.70 -7.24 -41.00
C PRO A 906 -29.88 -8.59 -40.30
N LEU A 907 -30.27 -8.56 -39.03
CA LEU A 907 -30.73 -9.74 -38.30
C LEU A 907 -31.94 -10.36 -39.03
N PRO A 908 -31.97 -11.69 -39.26
CA PRO A 908 -33.14 -12.37 -39.83
C PRO A 908 -34.36 -12.34 -38.90
#